data_AF-A0A927YTQ5-F1
#
_entry.id   AF-A0A927YTQ5-F1
#
_cell.length_a   1.000
_cell.length_b   1.000
_cell.length_c   1.000
_cell.angle_alpha   90.00
_cell.angle_beta   90.00
_cell.angle_gamma   90.00
#
_symmetry.space_group_name_H-M   'P 1'
#
loop_
_entity.id
_entity.type
_entity.pdbx_description
1 polymer ?
#
loop_
_entity_poly.entity_id
_entity_poly.type
_entity_poly.pdbx_seq_one_letter_code
_entity_poly.pdbx_strand_id
1 'polypeptide(L)'
;MRKYTFICIIGFLLCMCSIFAKNDTASAAVNIGIVTTDELNIRTGPATAFPNVMHEKNGIKLNKGAIVDILDKYQGDWYKVSFTYFGKEYTGYAASMYISKEKNGAYLVNYVGNEAVMLSKQKVLAGFKKKSGYLISGEKTVKVKKGKGVTIDSVKVVSGKYIYGIRFVYKGQTLRGYLDSLNVSLKAGSTAAKVYKKTALSKKPGNKKYVKIKKKTVKLKKNSDITIKREKTVKGVKWYNIKAISGEKNVKGWISADKAVFISNPQKYENEQPKPDDNDKVVLSDEEFETEMNNQGFPESYKPYLRTLHKKYPYWQFKTYNTGLDWNIAVTEESKTGISLIPNSYKHAWKSHEAGAYDWEKDAYVVFDGKTWVAASKEAVAYYMDPRNFLTEKYIFMFEALNYEPGYQNAAGVDLILANTMFNNAEYTYTDEAGNQITTTYRDTFIKAAELTGASPYHLASRVKQEVVTGPQSVSNSVTGTVKDFEGIYNFYNIGASDGADGNAIIRGLSFAKSGTTYMRPWNNQYRSILGGAQYIAGNYISKGQNTVYLEKFNVTPNNTYKHQYMSNVAAAYSEAAKMYEACKSWMHTESIVFIIPTFKNMPETTSIAPSHNLNPNNYLKTITLTGATTGMPYTVKPLFAVNADSTYTITVDPSETGVMLEATPVNASATVEGTGLINLTETETSAVITVTAQNGKTKQYTIKINKG
;
A
#
# COMPACT_ATOMS: atom_id res chain seq x y z
N MET A 1 5.86 53.09 11.41
CA MET A 1 6.05 52.48 10.08
C MET A 1 7.33 51.64 10.07
N ARG A 2 7.23 50.33 10.29
CA ARG A 2 8.28 49.35 9.96
C ARG A 2 7.56 48.09 9.47
N LYS A 3 7.77 47.76 8.19
CA LYS A 3 7.20 46.60 7.51
C LYS A 3 7.90 45.34 8.02
N TYR A 4 7.17 44.42 8.63
CA TYR A 4 7.66 43.08 8.90
C TYR A 4 7.39 42.20 7.68
N THR A 5 8.46 41.86 6.96
CA THR A 5 8.44 40.88 5.87
C THR A 5 8.34 39.49 6.50
N PHE A 6 7.18 38.84 6.38
CA PHE A 6 7.00 37.43 6.74
C PHE A 6 7.74 36.56 5.72
N ILE A 7 8.87 35.97 6.13
CA ILE A 7 9.53 34.88 5.41
C ILE A 7 8.78 33.60 5.76
N CYS A 8 7.93 33.13 4.85
CA CYS A 8 7.34 31.79 4.95
C CYS A 8 8.44 30.75 4.75
N ILE A 9 8.82 30.07 5.84
CA ILE A 9 9.67 28.88 5.80
C ILE A 9 8.81 27.77 5.18
N ILE A 10 9.00 27.54 3.88
CA ILE A 10 8.43 26.39 3.16
C ILE A 10 9.15 25.14 3.68
N GLY A 11 8.47 24.39 4.55
CA GLY A 11 8.91 23.06 4.97
C GLY A 11 8.82 22.10 3.79
N PHE A 12 9.95 21.93 3.10
CA PHE A 12 10.19 20.89 2.11
C PHE A 12 9.86 19.51 2.71
N LEU A 13 8.81 18.87 2.20
CA LEU A 13 8.55 17.44 2.40
C LEU A 13 9.04 16.69 1.15
N LEU A 14 10.35 16.75 0.91
CA LEU A 14 11.00 15.89 -0.07
C LEU A 14 11.26 14.54 0.57
N CYS A 15 10.42 13.56 0.24
CA CYS A 15 10.84 12.18 0.34
C CYS A 15 11.52 11.83 -0.98
N MET A 16 12.85 11.95 -1.00
CA MET A 16 13.73 11.44 -2.05
C MET A 16 13.56 9.92 -2.14
N CYS A 17 12.91 9.44 -3.20
CA CYS A 17 12.96 8.04 -3.58
C CYS A 17 14.37 7.77 -4.15
N SER A 18 15.27 7.19 -3.35
CA SER A 18 16.56 6.70 -3.82
C SER A 18 16.73 5.22 -3.52
N ILE A 19 17.22 4.51 -4.55
CA ILE A 19 17.68 3.11 -4.61
C ILE A 19 16.59 2.07 -4.88
N PHE A 20 16.18 1.94 -6.15
CA PHE A 20 15.82 0.62 -6.70
C PHE A 20 17.10 -0.05 -7.21
N ALA A 21 17.62 -0.98 -6.42
CA ALA A 21 18.45 -2.04 -6.97
C ALA A 21 17.63 -2.78 -8.05
N LYS A 22 18.25 -3.03 -9.22
CA LYS A 22 17.71 -3.85 -10.28
C LYS A 22 17.36 -5.24 -9.72
N ASN A 23 16.13 -5.43 -9.30
CA ASN A 23 15.58 -6.74 -9.02
C ASN A 23 14.56 -7.04 -10.12
N ASP A 24 15.02 -7.75 -11.15
CA ASP A 24 14.16 -8.53 -12.04
C ASP A 24 13.29 -9.43 -11.17
N THR A 25 12.08 -8.98 -10.85
CA THR A 25 11.11 -9.77 -10.08
C THR A 25 10.02 -10.22 -11.02
N ALA A 26 10.14 -11.49 -11.38
CA ALA A 26 9.07 -12.27 -11.97
C ALA A 26 7.76 -12.05 -11.18
N SER A 27 6.68 -11.82 -11.94
CA SER A 27 5.29 -11.76 -11.48
C SER A 27 5.04 -12.65 -10.26
N ALA A 28 4.76 -12.04 -9.09
CA ALA A 28 4.35 -12.76 -7.90
C ALA A 28 3.14 -13.64 -8.20
N ALA A 29 3.23 -14.92 -7.84
CA ALA A 29 2.23 -15.94 -8.12
C ALA A 29 1.10 -15.88 -7.08
N VAL A 30 -0.15 -15.91 -7.54
CA VAL A 30 -1.31 -16.18 -6.68
C VAL A 30 -1.28 -17.66 -6.32
N ASN A 31 -1.23 -18.00 -5.02
CA ASN A 31 -1.15 -19.39 -4.55
C ASN A 31 -2.55 -19.99 -4.37
N ILE A 32 -3.19 -20.33 -5.49
CA ILE A 32 -4.50 -20.99 -5.49
C ILE A 32 -4.31 -22.51 -5.29
N GLY A 33 -5.11 -23.07 -4.37
CA GLY A 33 -5.25 -24.50 -4.15
C GLY A 33 -6.59 -25.01 -4.65
N ILE A 34 -6.58 -26.21 -5.22
CA ILE A 34 -7.79 -26.93 -5.62
C ILE A 34 -7.85 -28.23 -4.85
N VAL A 35 -8.97 -28.48 -4.18
CA VAL A 35 -9.22 -29.75 -3.49
C VAL A 35 -9.26 -30.89 -4.51
N THR A 36 -8.46 -31.93 -4.29
CA THR A 36 -8.27 -33.06 -5.24
C THR A 36 -8.96 -34.34 -4.80
N THR A 37 -9.35 -34.42 -3.53
CA THR A 37 -10.10 -35.53 -2.93
C THR A 37 -11.60 -35.25 -2.93
N ASP A 38 -12.42 -36.29 -2.88
CA ASP A 38 -13.88 -36.19 -2.99
C ASP A 38 -14.50 -35.40 -1.84
N GLU A 39 -14.01 -35.61 -0.61
CA GLU A 39 -14.32 -34.81 0.57
C GLU A 39 -13.05 -34.48 1.36
N LEU A 40 -12.81 -33.19 1.62
CA LEU A 40 -11.69 -32.68 2.42
C LEU A 40 -12.21 -31.97 3.66
N ASN A 41 -11.93 -32.54 4.84
CA ASN A 41 -12.21 -31.87 6.10
C ASN A 41 -11.36 -30.62 6.25
N ILE A 42 -11.99 -29.52 6.64
CA ILE A 42 -11.29 -28.30 7.03
C ILE A 42 -11.27 -28.24 8.54
N ARG A 43 -10.08 -28.12 9.10
CA ARG A 43 -9.84 -28.18 10.56
C ARG A 43 -9.51 -26.82 11.13
N THR A 44 -9.76 -26.64 12.43
CA THR A 44 -9.40 -25.42 13.15
C THR A 44 -7.90 -25.30 13.42
N GLY A 45 -7.12 -26.38 13.24
CA GLY A 45 -5.66 -26.41 13.35
C GLY A 45 -4.98 -27.44 12.43
N PRO A 46 -3.64 -27.38 12.26
CA PRO A 46 -2.87 -28.14 11.26
C PRO A 46 -2.54 -29.58 11.70
N ALA A 47 -3.53 -30.32 12.21
CA ALA A 47 -3.41 -31.74 12.53
C ALA A 47 -4.79 -32.42 12.55
N THR A 48 -4.84 -33.75 12.40
CA THR A 48 -6.10 -34.51 12.43
C THR A 48 -6.79 -34.52 13.80
N ALA A 49 -6.08 -34.17 14.88
CA ALA A 49 -6.62 -34.03 16.22
C ALA A 49 -7.52 -32.78 16.40
N PHE A 50 -7.36 -31.76 15.55
CA PHE A 50 -8.19 -30.55 15.63
C PHE A 50 -9.60 -30.79 15.07
N PRO A 51 -10.63 -30.20 15.70
CA PRO A 51 -12.01 -30.32 15.23
C PRO A 51 -12.18 -29.65 13.86
N ASN A 52 -13.25 -30.02 13.17
CA ASN A 52 -13.61 -29.38 11.91
C ASN A 52 -14.05 -27.93 12.15
N VAL A 53 -13.74 -27.04 11.21
CA VAL A 53 -14.39 -25.73 11.11
C VAL A 53 -15.87 -25.97 10.89
N MET A 54 -16.75 -25.24 11.59
CA MET A 54 -18.18 -25.50 11.58
C MET A 54 -18.93 -24.50 10.70
N HIS A 55 -19.89 -25.00 9.92
CA HIS A 55 -20.95 -24.21 9.31
C HIS A 55 -22.26 -24.63 9.98
N GLU A 56 -22.85 -23.74 10.78
CA GLU A 56 -23.95 -24.06 11.68
C GLU A 56 -23.57 -25.21 12.63
N LYS A 57 -24.31 -26.33 12.62
CA LYS A 57 -24.05 -27.51 13.45
C LYS A 57 -23.20 -28.58 12.75
N ASN A 58 -22.75 -28.34 11.52
CA ASN A 58 -22.05 -29.34 10.69
C ASN A 58 -20.59 -28.95 10.43
N GLY A 59 -19.69 -29.94 10.53
CA GLY A 59 -18.30 -29.76 10.13
C GLY A 59 -18.17 -29.52 8.62
N ILE A 60 -17.40 -28.51 8.24
CA ILE A 60 -17.17 -28.13 6.85
C ILE A 60 -16.32 -29.20 6.16
N LYS A 61 -16.86 -29.69 5.05
CA LYS A 61 -16.15 -30.54 4.09
C LYS A 61 -16.14 -29.87 2.73
N LEU A 62 -14.95 -29.65 2.20
CA LEU A 62 -14.78 -29.15 0.86
C LEU A 62 -14.76 -30.32 -0.12
N ASN A 63 -15.61 -30.23 -1.14
CA ASN A 63 -15.65 -31.24 -2.17
C ASN A 63 -14.45 -31.10 -3.13
N LYS A 64 -14.14 -32.17 -3.86
CA LYS A 64 -13.22 -32.11 -5.01
C LYS A 64 -13.53 -30.92 -5.91
N GLY A 65 -12.51 -30.17 -6.26
CA GLY A 65 -12.62 -28.97 -7.08
C GLY A 65 -13.02 -27.70 -6.34
N ALA A 66 -13.31 -27.76 -5.03
CA ALA A 66 -13.45 -26.56 -4.21
C ALA A 66 -12.16 -25.74 -4.25
N ILE A 67 -12.33 -24.43 -4.31
CA ILE A 67 -11.21 -23.49 -4.33
C ILE A 67 -10.85 -23.17 -2.91
N VAL A 68 -9.55 -23.17 -2.66
CA VAL A 68 -8.98 -22.60 -1.47
C VAL A 68 -7.88 -21.63 -1.86
N ASP A 69 -7.86 -20.44 -1.27
CA ASP A 69 -6.66 -19.61 -1.28
C ASP A 69 -5.68 -20.20 -0.27
N ILE A 70 -4.50 -20.62 -0.72
CA ILE A 70 -3.45 -21.12 0.17
C ILE A 70 -2.81 -19.89 0.81
N LEU A 71 -3.23 -19.62 2.04
CA LEU A 71 -2.76 -18.49 2.83
C LEU A 71 -1.35 -18.74 3.35
N ASP A 72 -1.04 -19.98 3.73
CA ASP A 72 0.27 -20.35 4.28
C ASP A 72 0.52 -21.86 4.23
N LYS A 73 1.79 -22.28 4.38
CA LYS A 73 2.21 -23.68 4.52
C LYS A 73 2.82 -23.90 5.91
N TYR A 74 2.28 -24.85 6.66
CA TYR A 74 2.76 -25.21 7.99
C TYR A 74 3.67 -26.45 7.94
N GLN A 75 4.59 -26.59 8.91
CA GLN A 75 5.38 -27.81 9.10
C GLN A 75 4.42 -28.97 9.43
N GLY A 76 4.51 -30.09 8.68
CA GLY A 76 3.65 -31.27 8.85
C GLY A 76 2.62 -31.55 7.74
N ASP A 77 2.83 -31.09 6.50
CA ASP A 77 1.97 -31.35 5.33
C ASP A 77 0.55 -30.72 5.39
N TRP A 78 0.38 -29.54 6.01
CA TRP A 78 -0.88 -28.79 5.99
C TRP A 78 -0.77 -27.40 5.32
N TYR A 79 -1.85 -26.99 4.67
CA TYR A 79 -2.06 -25.62 4.21
C TYR A 79 -3.10 -24.93 5.09
N LYS A 80 -2.85 -23.66 5.43
CA LYS A 80 -3.92 -22.78 5.86
C LYS A 80 -4.61 -22.22 4.65
N VAL A 81 -5.93 -22.29 4.66
CA VAL A 81 -6.77 -22.06 3.49
C VAL A 81 -7.91 -21.10 3.80
N SER A 82 -8.23 -20.22 2.85
CA SER A 82 -9.49 -19.45 2.83
C SER A 82 -10.39 -19.97 1.73
N PHE A 83 -11.71 -20.00 1.95
CA PHE A 83 -12.67 -20.47 0.95
C PHE A 83 -14.11 -20.05 1.28
N THR A 84 -14.93 -19.96 0.24
CA THR A 84 -16.38 -19.76 0.39
C THR A 84 -17.12 -21.09 0.57
N TYR A 85 -17.99 -21.19 1.57
CA TYR A 85 -18.87 -22.33 1.82
C TYR A 85 -20.31 -21.84 2.07
N PHE A 86 -21.28 -22.30 1.26
CA PHE A 86 -22.67 -21.80 1.28
C PHE A 86 -22.79 -20.27 1.25
N GLY A 87 -21.95 -19.61 0.44
CA GLY A 87 -21.97 -18.15 0.26
C GLY A 87 -21.33 -17.34 1.40
N LYS A 88 -20.77 -18.01 2.42
CA LYS A 88 -20.03 -17.38 3.53
C LYS A 88 -18.54 -17.72 3.43
N GLU A 89 -17.67 -16.79 3.78
CA GLU A 89 -16.22 -17.01 3.80
C GLU A 89 -15.77 -17.73 5.08
N TYR A 90 -14.85 -18.68 4.94
CA TYR A 90 -14.27 -19.45 6.03
C TYR A 90 -12.76 -19.54 5.88
N THR A 91 -12.07 -19.66 7.01
CA THR A 91 -10.65 -20.04 7.05
C THR A 91 -10.47 -21.29 7.88
N GLY A 92 -9.44 -22.08 7.55
CA GLY A 92 -9.07 -23.26 8.32
C GLY A 92 -7.84 -23.95 7.75
N TYR A 93 -7.61 -25.19 8.15
CA TYR A 93 -6.45 -25.97 7.77
C TYR A 93 -6.86 -27.21 7.00
N ALA A 94 -6.15 -27.49 5.92
CA ALA A 94 -6.41 -28.59 5.02
C ALA A 94 -5.12 -29.33 4.69
N ALA A 95 -5.17 -30.66 4.67
CA ALA A 95 -3.99 -31.46 4.39
C ALA A 95 -3.51 -31.19 2.95
N SER A 96 -2.25 -30.78 2.83
CA SER A 96 -1.63 -30.28 1.60
C SER A 96 -1.61 -31.31 0.48
N MET A 97 -1.54 -32.60 0.81
CA MET A 97 -1.61 -33.71 -0.16
C MET A 97 -2.94 -33.74 -0.94
N TYR A 98 -4.01 -33.18 -0.36
CA TYR A 98 -5.33 -33.10 -1.00
C TYR A 98 -5.56 -31.77 -1.71
N ILE A 99 -4.56 -30.89 -1.77
CA ILE A 99 -4.65 -29.60 -2.45
C ILE A 99 -3.59 -29.53 -3.55
N SER A 100 -4.04 -29.56 -4.81
CA SER A 100 -3.12 -29.27 -5.91
C SER A 100 -2.88 -27.78 -6.01
N LYS A 101 -1.61 -27.37 -6.02
CA LYS A 101 -1.20 -25.99 -6.30
C LYS A 101 -1.26 -25.72 -7.80
N GLU A 102 -1.88 -24.62 -8.19
CA GLU A 102 -1.71 -24.10 -9.55
C GLU A 102 -0.34 -23.44 -9.68
N LYS A 103 0.65 -24.13 -10.28
CA LYS A 103 1.94 -23.52 -10.60
C LYS A 103 1.83 -22.64 -11.85
N ASN A 104 2.32 -21.41 -11.75
CA ASN A 104 2.53 -20.46 -12.84
C ASN A 104 3.26 -21.13 -14.02
N GLY A 105 2.61 -21.16 -15.18
CA GLY A 105 3.15 -21.79 -16.38
C GLY A 105 2.43 -21.33 -17.66
N ALA A 106 3.12 -20.44 -18.38
CA ALA A 106 2.88 -19.93 -19.73
C ALA A 106 1.58 -19.11 -19.95
N TYR A 107 1.77 -17.79 -19.89
CA TYR A 107 0.99 -16.67 -20.42
C TYR A 107 -0.52 -16.88 -20.65
N LEU A 108 -1.32 -16.26 -19.77
CA LEU A 108 -2.36 -15.27 -20.10
C LEU A 108 -2.87 -14.66 -18.77
N VAL A 109 -2.77 -13.34 -18.72
CA VAL A 109 -3.26 -12.34 -17.74
C VAL A 109 -4.27 -12.89 -16.72
N ASN A 110 -3.87 -12.91 -15.44
CA ASN A 110 -4.77 -13.00 -14.29
C ASN A 110 -5.74 -11.80 -14.31
N TYR A 111 -6.89 -11.94 -13.64
CA TYR A 111 -7.95 -10.92 -13.44
C TYR A 111 -9.04 -10.87 -14.52
N VAL A 112 -10.19 -11.49 -14.24
CA VAL A 112 -11.45 -11.19 -14.95
C VAL A 112 -12.65 -11.36 -13.97
N GLY A 113 -13.62 -10.44 -14.00
CA GLY A 113 -14.86 -10.45 -13.22
C GLY A 113 -16.09 -10.23 -14.11
N ASN A 114 -16.04 -10.75 -15.34
CA ASN A 114 -17.08 -10.51 -16.34
C ASN A 114 -18.18 -11.56 -16.23
N GLU A 115 -19.41 -11.10 -16.02
CA GLU A 115 -20.60 -11.94 -16.03
C GLU A 115 -20.84 -12.56 -17.41
N ALA A 116 -21.11 -13.85 -17.41
CA ALA A 116 -21.39 -14.62 -18.60
C ALA A 116 -22.49 -15.65 -18.33
N VAL A 117 -23.06 -16.20 -19.38
CA VAL A 117 -24.17 -17.16 -19.32
C VAL A 117 -23.83 -18.38 -20.14
N MET A 118 -24.12 -19.55 -19.59
CA MET A 118 -23.94 -20.82 -20.30
C MET A 118 -24.85 -20.94 -21.52
N LEU A 119 -24.28 -21.20 -22.69
CA LEU A 119 -25.02 -21.38 -23.95
C LEU A 119 -25.62 -22.78 -24.10
N SER A 120 -25.05 -23.76 -23.43
CA SER A 120 -25.50 -25.15 -23.42
C SER A 120 -25.13 -25.83 -22.11
N LYS A 121 -25.76 -26.98 -21.81
CA LYS A 121 -25.39 -27.78 -20.64
C LYS A 121 -24.02 -28.41 -20.89
N GLN A 122 -23.03 -28.10 -20.06
CA GLN A 122 -21.67 -28.62 -20.22
C GLN A 122 -21.19 -29.33 -18.96
N LYS A 123 -20.41 -30.39 -19.17
CA LYS A 123 -19.55 -30.94 -18.11
C LYS A 123 -18.36 -29.99 -17.94
N VAL A 124 -18.06 -29.61 -16.70
CA VAL A 124 -16.96 -28.69 -16.40
C VAL A 124 -15.66 -29.48 -16.29
N LEU A 125 -14.58 -29.01 -16.90
CA LEU A 125 -13.27 -29.64 -16.77
C LEU A 125 -12.62 -29.24 -15.44
N ALA A 126 -11.93 -30.18 -14.79
CA ALA A 126 -11.20 -29.90 -13.55
C ALA A 126 -9.88 -29.15 -13.79
N GLY A 127 -9.37 -29.17 -15.03
CA GLY A 127 -8.16 -28.45 -15.42
C GLY A 127 -8.15 -28.06 -16.91
N PHE A 128 -7.19 -27.23 -17.32
CA PHE A 128 -7.10 -26.71 -18.69
C PHE A 128 -6.88 -27.76 -19.78
N LYS A 129 -6.39 -28.95 -19.42
CA LYS A 129 -6.16 -30.05 -20.36
C LYS A 129 -7.29 -31.06 -20.23
N LYS A 130 -7.79 -31.61 -21.35
CA LYS A 130 -8.82 -32.66 -21.30
C LYS A 130 -8.43 -33.87 -20.44
N LYS A 131 -7.13 -34.18 -20.37
CA LYS A 131 -6.59 -35.25 -19.51
C LYS A 131 -6.76 -35.00 -18.00
N SER A 132 -7.06 -33.77 -17.59
CA SER A 132 -7.36 -33.43 -16.19
C SER A 132 -8.71 -33.97 -15.72
N GLY A 133 -9.52 -34.56 -16.61
CA GLY A 133 -10.83 -35.08 -16.28
C GLY A 133 -11.88 -33.98 -16.08
N TYR A 134 -13.07 -34.40 -15.67
CA TYR A 134 -14.16 -33.48 -15.34
C TYR A 134 -14.16 -33.15 -13.85
N LEU A 135 -14.63 -31.96 -13.53
CA LEU A 135 -14.92 -31.53 -12.17
C LEU A 135 -16.00 -32.46 -11.59
N ILE A 136 -15.72 -33.09 -10.47
CA ILE A 136 -16.62 -34.00 -9.74
C ILE A 136 -16.99 -33.32 -8.42
N SER A 137 -18.23 -33.44 -7.97
CA SER A 137 -18.68 -32.99 -6.65
C SER A 137 -19.53 -34.11 -6.02
N GLY A 138 -19.06 -34.64 -4.88
CA GLY A 138 -19.47 -35.96 -4.39
C GLY A 138 -19.06 -37.05 -5.38
N GLU A 139 -20.00 -37.88 -5.83
CA GLU A 139 -19.76 -38.94 -6.84
C GLU A 139 -20.16 -38.55 -8.27
N LYS A 140 -20.64 -37.31 -8.48
CA LYS A 140 -21.26 -36.91 -9.75
C LYS A 140 -20.42 -35.86 -10.47
N THR A 141 -20.29 -36.02 -11.79
CA THR A 141 -19.71 -34.98 -12.64
C THR A 141 -20.52 -33.69 -12.58
N VAL A 142 -19.84 -32.59 -12.26
CA VAL A 142 -20.42 -31.24 -12.24
C VAL A 142 -20.79 -30.82 -13.65
N LYS A 143 -22.07 -30.50 -13.82
CA LYS A 143 -22.65 -29.99 -15.07
C LYS A 143 -23.28 -28.64 -14.80
N VAL A 144 -22.90 -27.61 -15.54
CA VAL A 144 -23.55 -26.30 -15.48
C VAL A 144 -24.63 -26.26 -16.55
N LYS A 145 -25.87 -25.93 -16.15
CA LYS A 145 -27.04 -25.91 -17.04
C LYS A 145 -26.97 -24.72 -18.01
N LYS A 146 -27.57 -24.85 -19.20
CA LYS A 146 -27.82 -23.73 -20.11
C LYS A 146 -28.55 -22.60 -19.36
N GLY A 147 -28.20 -21.35 -19.62
CA GLY A 147 -28.81 -20.17 -19.00
C GLY A 147 -28.29 -19.83 -17.60
N LYS A 148 -27.46 -20.67 -16.98
CA LYS A 148 -26.86 -20.35 -15.67
C LYS A 148 -25.78 -19.27 -15.82
N GLY A 149 -25.84 -18.26 -14.95
CA GLY A 149 -24.81 -17.25 -14.80
C GLY A 149 -23.50 -17.85 -14.26
N VAL A 150 -22.39 -17.43 -14.85
CA VAL A 150 -21.02 -17.78 -14.46
C VAL A 150 -20.15 -16.54 -14.57
N THR A 151 -19.09 -16.47 -13.77
CA THR A 151 -18.07 -15.43 -13.90
C THR A 151 -16.89 -16.01 -14.65
N ILE A 152 -16.37 -15.30 -15.65
CA ILE A 152 -15.11 -15.68 -16.29
C ILE A 152 -13.99 -15.03 -15.49
N ASP A 153 -13.07 -15.84 -14.98
CA ASP A 153 -11.97 -15.41 -14.10
C ASP A 153 -10.61 -15.47 -14.77
N SER A 154 -10.49 -16.29 -15.82
CA SER A 154 -9.24 -16.49 -16.56
C SER A 154 -9.52 -16.98 -17.97
N VAL A 155 -8.60 -16.70 -18.89
CA VAL A 155 -8.67 -17.18 -20.27
C VAL A 155 -7.33 -17.83 -20.60
N LYS A 156 -7.35 -19.07 -21.08
CA LYS A 156 -6.16 -19.78 -21.55
C LYS A 156 -6.33 -20.25 -22.98
N VAL A 157 -5.26 -20.16 -23.77
CA VAL A 157 -5.24 -20.70 -25.13
C VAL A 157 -4.49 -22.03 -25.11
N VAL A 158 -5.18 -23.12 -25.43
CA VAL A 158 -4.62 -24.47 -25.50
C VAL A 158 -4.83 -25.01 -26.91
N SER A 159 -3.75 -25.22 -27.65
CA SER A 159 -3.80 -25.73 -29.04
C SER A 159 -4.74 -24.91 -29.94
N GLY A 160 -4.70 -23.58 -29.82
CA GLY A 160 -5.55 -22.66 -30.59
C GLY A 160 -7.01 -22.54 -30.11
N LYS A 161 -7.42 -23.27 -29.06
CA LYS A 161 -8.76 -23.18 -28.45
C LYS A 161 -8.74 -22.33 -27.18
N TYR A 162 -9.78 -21.53 -27.00
CA TYR A 162 -9.96 -20.66 -25.85
C TYR A 162 -10.68 -21.41 -24.75
N ILE A 163 -10.02 -21.57 -23.62
CA ILE A 163 -10.57 -22.19 -22.42
C ILE A 163 -10.78 -21.08 -21.39
N TYR A 164 -12.02 -20.89 -20.97
CA TYR A 164 -12.36 -19.99 -19.87
C TYR A 164 -12.26 -20.76 -18.56
N GLY A 165 -11.49 -20.23 -17.62
CA GLY A 165 -11.68 -20.57 -16.22
C GLY A 165 -12.88 -19.80 -15.72
N ILE A 166 -13.91 -20.52 -15.31
CA ILE A 166 -15.17 -19.99 -14.85
C ILE A 166 -15.34 -20.23 -13.36
N ARG A 167 -15.97 -19.29 -12.67
CA ARG A 167 -16.46 -19.40 -11.31
C ARG A 167 -17.98 -19.43 -11.33
N PHE A 168 -18.58 -20.32 -10.55
CA PHE A 168 -20.03 -20.49 -10.52
C PHE A 168 -20.47 -21.15 -9.22
N VAL A 169 -21.69 -20.84 -8.79
CA VAL A 169 -22.30 -21.49 -7.62
C VAL A 169 -22.95 -22.81 -8.05
N TYR A 170 -22.56 -23.91 -7.41
CA TYR A 170 -23.09 -25.25 -7.59
C TYR A 170 -23.46 -25.87 -6.24
N LYS A 171 -24.74 -26.19 -6.03
CA LYS A 171 -25.27 -26.70 -4.76
C LYS A 171 -24.85 -25.84 -3.55
N GLY A 172 -24.86 -24.51 -3.70
CA GLY A 172 -24.49 -23.56 -2.65
C GLY A 172 -22.98 -23.30 -2.52
N GLN A 173 -22.10 -24.07 -3.16
CA GLN A 173 -20.66 -23.87 -3.11
C GLN A 173 -20.15 -23.14 -4.35
N THR A 174 -19.21 -22.22 -4.18
CA THR A 174 -18.51 -21.58 -5.29
C THR A 174 -17.45 -22.54 -5.81
N LEU A 175 -17.64 -23.03 -7.04
CA LEU A 175 -16.69 -23.90 -7.72
C LEU A 175 -15.99 -23.14 -8.84
N ARG A 176 -14.75 -23.54 -9.13
CA ARG A 176 -14.05 -23.15 -10.36
C ARG A 176 -13.81 -24.36 -11.22
N GLY A 177 -13.91 -24.14 -12.52
CA GLY A 177 -13.46 -25.12 -13.49
C GLY A 177 -13.36 -24.50 -14.85
N TYR A 178 -13.17 -25.35 -15.85
CA TYR A 178 -12.74 -24.91 -17.16
C TYR A 178 -13.74 -25.35 -18.23
N LEU A 179 -14.04 -24.44 -19.15
CA LEU A 179 -14.90 -24.70 -20.29
C LEU A 179 -14.31 -24.11 -21.56
N ASP A 180 -14.63 -24.71 -22.71
CA ASP A 180 -14.41 -24.04 -23.98
C ASP A 180 -15.24 -22.75 -24.02
N SER A 181 -14.59 -21.65 -24.38
CA SER A 181 -15.20 -20.33 -24.56
C SER A 181 -16.46 -20.35 -25.44
N LEU A 182 -16.56 -21.29 -26.37
CA LEU A 182 -17.72 -21.45 -27.25
C LEU A 182 -18.99 -21.86 -26.50
N ASN A 183 -18.88 -22.31 -25.26
CA ASN A 183 -19.99 -22.74 -24.44
C ASN A 183 -20.56 -21.66 -23.52
N VAL A 184 -19.97 -20.47 -23.51
CA VAL A 184 -20.34 -19.38 -22.62
C VAL A 184 -20.50 -18.12 -23.47
N SER A 185 -21.52 -17.32 -23.22
CA SER A 185 -21.71 -16.00 -23.83
C SER A 185 -21.55 -14.93 -22.78
N LEU A 186 -20.83 -13.86 -23.09
CA LEU A 186 -20.84 -12.66 -22.24
C LEU A 186 -22.27 -12.12 -22.10
N LYS A 187 -22.63 -11.64 -20.91
CA LYS A 187 -23.91 -10.94 -20.68
C LYS A 187 -23.89 -9.60 -21.46
N ALA A 188 -25.02 -9.20 -22.04
CA ALA A 188 -25.07 -8.04 -22.94
C ALA A 188 -24.66 -6.74 -22.20
N GLY A 189 -23.60 -6.08 -22.67
CA GLY A 189 -23.03 -4.92 -22.00
C GLY A 189 -21.67 -4.55 -22.57
N SER A 190 -21.21 -3.33 -22.29
CA SER A 190 -19.96 -2.78 -22.83
C SER A 190 -18.75 -3.36 -22.07
N THR A 191 -18.18 -4.47 -22.52
CA THR A 191 -17.00 -5.07 -21.83
C THR A 191 -15.71 -4.40 -22.31
N ALA A 192 -14.95 -3.80 -21.40
CA ALA A 192 -13.63 -3.26 -21.70
C ALA A 192 -12.61 -4.37 -21.98
N ALA A 193 -11.81 -4.19 -23.04
CA ALA A 193 -10.79 -5.14 -23.47
C ALA A 193 -9.63 -4.41 -24.18
N LYS A 194 -8.51 -5.09 -24.38
CA LYS A 194 -7.38 -4.66 -25.23
C LYS A 194 -7.16 -5.63 -26.37
N VAL A 195 -6.54 -5.15 -27.45
CA VAL A 195 -6.11 -6.00 -28.55
C VAL A 195 -4.85 -6.80 -28.18
N TYR A 196 -4.93 -8.13 -28.18
CA TYR A 196 -3.81 -9.02 -27.84
C TYR A 196 -2.71 -9.04 -28.92
N LYS A 197 -3.14 -9.11 -30.18
CA LYS A 197 -2.27 -9.22 -31.34
C LYS A 197 -2.82 -8.30 -32.43
N LYS A 198 -1.94 -7.53 -33.05
CA LYS A 198 -2.27 -6.62 -34.15
C LYS A 198 -3.21 -7.31 -35.13
N THR A 199 -4.34 -6.67 -35.43
CA THR A 199 -5.40 -7.27 -36.23
C THR A 199 -6.10 -6.24 -37.09
N ALA A 200 -6.61 -6.68 -38.25
CA ALA A 200 -7.47 -5.85 -39.09
C ALA A 200 -8.92 -5.94 -38.61
N LEU A 201 -9.62 -4.81 -38.62
CA LEU A 201 -11.01 -4.74 -38.18
C LEU A 201 -11.94 -5.18 -39.33
N SER A 202 -12.63 -6.32 -39.18
CA SER A 202 -13.52 -6.86 -40.21
C SER A 202 -14.91 -6.19 -40.18
N LYS A 203 -15.56 -6.04 -41.35
CA LYS A 203 -16.95 -5.54 -41.44
C LYS A 203 -17.97 -6.57 -40.93
N LYS A 204 -17.69 -7.86 -41.13
CA LYS A 204 -18.54 -8.99 -40.72
C LYS A 204 -17.66 -10.10 -40.12
N PRO A 205 -18.15 -10.87 -39.14
CA PRO A 205 -17.40 -11.98 -38.56
C PRO A 205 -17.16 -13.07 -39.61
N GLY A 206 -15.95 -13.64 -39.63
CA GLY A 206 -15.55 -14.69 -40.57
C GLY A 206 -15.26 -14.22 -42.01
N ASN A 207 -15.31 -12.90 -42.28
CA ASN A 207 -15.10 -12.34 -43.62
C ASN A 207 -13.77 -11.55 -43.70
N LYS A 208 -13.07 -11.65 -44.84
CA LYS A 208 -11.86 -10.87 -45.17
C LYS A 208 -12.14 -9.48 -45.74
N LYS A 209 -13.38 -8.97 -45.65
CA LYS A 209 -13.74 -7.58 -45.96
C LYS A 209 -13.55 -6.69 -44.72
N TYR A 210 -12.62 -5.75 -44.79
CA TYR A 210 -12.22 -4.91 -43.67
C TYR A 210 -12.88 -3.53 -43.66
N VAL A 211 -13.01 -2.94 -42.47
CA VAL A 211 -13.37 -1.54 -42.27
C VAL A 211 -12.27 -0.67 -42.89
N LYS A 212 -12.65 0.35 -43.66
CA LYS A 212 -11.72 1.25 -44.34
C LYS A 212 -12.01 2.70 -43.97
N ILE A 213 -10.96 3.50 -43.77
CA ILE A 213 -11.01 4.96 -43.62
C ILE A 213 -10.11 5.55 -44.72
N LYS A 214 -10.61 6.52 -45.50
CA LYS A 214 -9.87 7.12 -46.64
C LYS A 214 -9.21 6.04 -47.55
N LYS A 215 -9.99 5.02 -47.95
CA LYS A 215 -9.56 3.83 -48.73
C LYS A 215 -8.52 2.90 -48.06
N LYS A 216 -7.97 3.22 -46.88
CA LYS A 216 -7.02 2.38 -46.11
C LYS A 216 -7.73 1.47 -45.10
N THR A 217 -7.27 0.22 -44.98
CA THR A 217 -7.81 -0.76 -44.00
C THR A 217 -7.47 -0.36 -42.57
N VAL A 218 -8.49 -0.36 -41.70
CA VAL A 218 -8.34 -0.12 -40.26
C VAL A 218 -7.66 -1.33 -39.60
N LYS A 219 -6.49 -1.10 -39.01
CA LYS A 219 -5.71 -2.09 -38.26
C LYS A 219 -5.52 -1.60 -36.83
N LEU A 220 -5.93 -2.40 -35.86
CA LEU A 220 -5.72 -2.12 -34.44
C LEU A 220 -4.35 -2.67 -34.02
N LYS A 221 -3.59 -1.88 -33.27
CA LYS A 221 -2.27 -2.25 -32.75
C LYS A 221 -2.46 -3.19 -31.54
N LYS A 222 -1.42 -3.94 -31.18
CA LYS A 222 -1.39 -4.63 -29.89
C LYS A 222 -1.57 -3.59 -28.76
N ASN A 223 -2.32 -3.96 -27.73
CA ASN A 223 -2.72 -3.15 -26.58
C ASN A 223 -3.71 -2.00 -26.87
N SER A 224 -4.23 -1.85 -28.09
CA SER A 224 -5.31 -0.88 -28.37
C SER A 224 -6.54 -1.15 -27.51
N ASP A 225 -7.09 -0.12 -26.89
CA ASP A 225 -8.33 -0.19 -26.13
C ASP A 225 -9.54 -0.43 -27.03
N ILE A 226 -10.36 -1.39 -26.62
CA ILE A 226 -11.55 -1.80 -27.32
C ILE A 226 -12.67 -2.04 -26.31
N THR A 227 -13.90 -1.77 -26.73
CA THR A 227 -15.09 -2.15 -25.98
C THR A 227 -15.82 -3.23 -26.76
N ILE A 228 -15.93 -4.42 -26.22
CA ILE A 228 -16.76 -5.49 -26.77
C ILE A 228 -18.21 -5.12 -26.52
N LYS A 229 -19.00 -5.11 -27.59
CA LYS A 229 -20.43 -4.78 -27.58
C LYS A 229 -21.31 -5.99 -27.80
N ARG A 230 -20.87 -6.93 -28.64
CA ARG A 230 -21.59 -8.15 -29.00
C ARG A 230 -20.59 -9.26 -29.31
N GLU A 231 -21.03 -10.51 -29.21
CA GLU A 231 -20.28 -11.66 -29.72
C GLU A 231 -21.08 -12.44 -30.76
N LYS A 232 -20.38 -13.16 -31.65
CA LYS A 232 -20.98 -14.07 -32.63
C LYS A 232 -20.01 -15.18 -32.97
N THR A 233 -20.51 -16.40 -33.10
CA THR A 233 -19.72 -17.54 -33.59
C THR A 233 -20.01 -17.78 -35.07
N VAL A 234 -18.96 -17.89 -35.89
CA VAL A 234 -19.07 -18.19 -37.33
C VAL A 234 -18.06 -19.27 -37.67
N LYS A 235 -18.52 -20.38 -38.26
CA LYS A 235 -17.68 -21.56 -38.61
C LYS A 235 -16.78 -22.02 -37.45
N GLY A 236 -17.32 -22.09 -36.24
CA GLY A 236 -16.60 -22.54 -35.04
C GLY A 236 -15.62 -21.53 -34.44
N VAL A 237 -15.50 -20.31 -34.98
CA VAL A 237 -14.64 -19.25 -34.45
C VAL A 237 -15.51 -18.19 -33.78
N LYS A 238 -15.18 -17.83 -32.53
CA LYS A 238 -15.84 -16.72 -31.81
C LYS A 238 -15.28 -15.37 -32.29
N TRP A 239 -16.17 -14.42 -32.52
CA TRP A 239 -15.85 -13.05 -32.93
C TRP A 239 -16.51 -12.05 -31.99
N TYR A 240 -15.79 -10.98 -31.69
CA TYR A 240 -16.30 -9.84 -30.94
C TYR A 240 -16.60 -8.68 -31.87
N ASN A 241 -17.83 -8.17 -31.80
CA ASN A 241 -18.14 -6.84 -32.30
C ASN A 241 -17.63 -5.83 -31.29
N ILE A 242 -16.73 -4.97 -31.72
CA ILE A 242 -16.02 -4.05 -30.85
C ILE A 242 -16.24 -2.62 -31.32
N LYS A 243 -16.21 -1.69 -30.36
CA LYS A 243 -15.96 -0.27 -30.58
C LYS A 243 -14.49 -0.02 -30.24
N ALA A 244 -13.78 0.69 -31.11
CA ALA A 244 -12.39 1.09 -30.86
C ALA A 244 -12.15 2.49 -31.41
N ILE A 245 -11.05 3.08 -30.99
CA ILE A 245 -10.54 4.33 -31.55
C ILE A 245 -9.38 3.96 -32.50
N SER A 246 -9.42 4.46 -33.74
CA SER A 246 -8.36 4.26 -34.73
C SER A 246 -8.09 5.59 -35.44
N GLY A 247 -7.05 6.30 -35.01
CA GLY A 247 -6.96 7.74 -35.26
C GLY A 247 -8.05 8.47 -34.45
N GLU A 248 -8.66 9.52 -34.98
CA GLU A 248 -9.75 10.26 -34.30
C GLU A 248 -11.15 9.64 -34.46
N LYS A 249 -11.28 8.57 -35.24
CA LYS A 249 -12.59 8.02 -35.58
C LYS A 249 -12.93 6.84 -34.70
N ASN A 250 -14.12 6.92 -34.11
CA ASN A 250 -14.81 5.77 -33.54
C ASN A 250 -15.07 4.75 -34.64
N VAL A 251 -14.38 3.62 -34.59
CA VAL A 251 -14.58 2.51 -35.52
C VAL A 251 -15.33 1.39 -34.85
N LYS A 252 -16.25 0.78 -35.60
CA LYS A 252 -16.97 -0.42 -35.20
C LYS A 252 -16.67 -1.53 -36.19
N GLY A 253 -16.47 -2.73 -35.69
CA GLY A 253 -16.28 -3.89 -36.54
C GLY A 253 -16.04 -5.14 -35.72
N TRP A 254 -15.55 -6.18 -36.39
CA TRP A 254 -15.38 -7.49 -35.82
C TRP A 254 -13.91 -7.87 -35.77
N ILE A 255 -13.48 -8.39 -34.62
CA ILE A 255 -12.20 -9.07 -34.47
C ILE A 255 -12.48 -10.49 -33.98
N SER A 256 -11.64 -11.44 -34.36
CA SER A 256 -11.71 -12.78 -33.79
C SER A 256 -11.32 -12.70 -32.31
N ALA A 257 -11.95 -13.53 -31.48
CA ALA A 257 -11.79 -13.48 -30.03
C ALA A 257 -10.32 -13.69 -29.60
N ASP A 258 -9.52 -14.38 -30.42
CA ASP A 258 -8.07 -14.56 -30.26
C ASP A 258 -7.24 -13.28 -30.35
N LYS A 259 -7.86 -12.17 -30.73
CA LYS A 259 -7.22 -10.85 -30.81
C LYS A 259 -7.62 -9.93 -29.66
N ALA A 260 -8.38 -10.38 -28.68
CA ALA A 260 -8.84 -9.58 -27.55
C ALA A 260 -8.41 -10.18 -26.20
N VAL A 261 -8.11 -9.33 -25.23
CA VAL A 261 -7.91 -9.67 -23.80
C VAL A 261 -8.81 -8.74 -22.99
N PHE A 262 -9.56 -9.25 -22.02
CA PHE A 262 -10.39 -8.40 -21.15
C PHE A 262 -9.52 -7.51 -20.24
N ILE A 263 -9.98 -6.28 -19.95
CA ILE A 263 -9.37 -5.40 -18.94
C ILE A 263 -10.20 -5.52 -17.65
N SER A 264 -9.56 -5.43 -16.49
CA SER A 264 -10.25 -5.34 -15.21
C SER A 264 -11.24 -4.18 -15.20
N ASN A 265 -12.47 -4.45 -14.76
CA ASN A 265 -13.22 -3.44 -14.03
C ASN A 265 -12.63 -3.50 -12.60
N PRO A 266 -12.05 -2.42 -12.04
CA PRO A 266 -11.91 -2.34 -10.59
C PRO A 266 -13.30 -2.59 -10.01
N GLN A 267 -13.39 -3.37 -8.94
CA GLN A 267 -14.63 -3.97 -8.48
C GLN A 267 -15.87 -3.08 -8.65
N LYS A 268 -16.84 -3.56 -9.45
CA LYS A 268 -18.21 -3.51 -8.98
C LYS A 268 -18.24 -4.40 -7.74
N TYR A 269 -18.06 -3.80 -6.57
CA TYR A 269 -18.84 -4.28 -5.45
C TYR A 269 -20.29 -4.03 -5.85
N GLU A 270 -21.01 -5.08 -6.23
CA GLU A 270 -22.47 -5.03 -6.20
C GLU A 270 -22.86 -4.94 -4.72
N ASN A 271 -22.88 -3.72 -4.19
CA ASN A 271 -23.93 -3.34 -3.27
C ASN A 271 -25.06 -2.89 -4.19
N GLU A 272 -26.16 -3.65 -4.23
CA GLU A 272 -27.41 -3.11 -4.73
C GLU A 272 -27.82 -1.96 -3.80
N GLN A 273 -27.48 -0.75 -4.19
CA GLN A 273 -28.12 0.48 -3.76
C GLN A 273 -28.37 1.32 -5.02
N PRO A 274 -29.56 1.92 -5.16
CA PRO A 274 -29.95 2.67 -6.35
C PRO A 274 -28.97 3.81 -6.62
N LYS A 275 -28.84 4.19 -7.90
CA LYS A 275 -28.19 5.44 -8.29
C LYS A 275 -28.77 6.57 -7.43
N PRO A 276 -27.96 7.31 -6.67
CA PRO A 276 -28.38 8.61 -6.20
C PRO A 276 -28.57 9.49 -7.43
N ASP A 277 -29.77 10.02 -7.57
CA ASP A 277 -29.97 11.31 -8.21
C ASP A 277 -29.09 12.35 -7.47
N ASP A 278 -28.81 13.49 -8.08
CA ASP A 278 -27.83 14.51 -7.64
C ASP A 278 -28.16 15.19 -6.27
N ASN A 279 -28.99 14.56 -5.42
CA ASN A 279 -29.58 15.13 -4.20
C ASN A 279 -29.67 14.24 -2.94
N ASP A 280 -29.31 12.95 -2.93
CA ASP A 280 -29.44 12.15 -1.69
C ASP A 280 -28.12 11.97 -0.93
N LYS A 281 -27.71 13.05 -0.23
CA LYS A 281 -26.76 12.95 0.87
C LYS A 281 -27.42 12.19 2.01
N VAL A 282 -27.11 10.89 2.15
CA VAL A 282 -27.68 10.05 3.21
C VAL A 282 -27.04 10.40 4.55
N VAL A 283 -27.85 10.88 5.50
CA VAL A 283 -27.47 11.11 6.90
C VAL A 283 -27.95 9.93 7.72
N LEU A 284 -27.04 9.24 8.40
CA LEU A 284 -27.41 8.19 9.35
C LEU A 284 -27.86 8.82 10.66
N SER A 285 -28.98 8.35 11.21
CA SER A 285 -29.30 8.57 12.63
C SER A 285 -28.23 7.94 13.54
N ASP A 286 -28.19 8.31 14.81
CA ASP A 286 -27.23 7.74 15.77
C ASP A 286 -27.37 6.20 15.89
N GLU A 287 -28.60 5.66 15.78
CA GLU A 287 -28.86 4.22 15.82
C GLU A 287 -28.38 3.49 14.54
N GLU A 288 -28.64 4.08 13.38
CA GLU A 288 -28.15 3.56 12.09
C GLU A 288 -26.62 3.64 12.01
N PHE A 289 -26.04 4.71 12.54
CA PHE A 289 -24.59 4.86 12.64
C PHE A 289 -23.98 3.75 13.51
N GLU A 290 -24.53 3.48 14.70
CA GLU A 290 -24.03 2.41 15.56
C GLU A 290 -24.18 1.03 14.91
N THR A 291 -25.31 0.79 14.23
CA THR A 291 -25.54 -0.43 13.45
C THR A 291 -24.50 -0.58 12.33
N GLU A 292 -24.22 0.50 11.60
CA GLU A 292 -23.22 0.50 10.54
C GLU A 292 -21.80 0.28 11.09
N MET A 293 -21.43 0.93 12.21
CA MET A 293 -20.11 0.72 12.82
C MET A 293 -19.92 -0.74 13.28
N ASN A 294 -20.98 -1.38 13.78
CA ASN A 294 -21.00 -2.81 14.10
C ASN A 294 -20.87 -3.70 12.87
N ASN A 295 -21.61 -3.40 11.79
CA ASN A 295 -21.56 -4.16 10.54
C ASN A 295 -20.20 -4.04 9.84
N GLN A 296 -19.59 -2.85 9.92
CA GLN A 296 -18.21 -2.60 9.53
C GLN A 296 -17.22 -3.27 10.48
N GLY A 297 -17.62 -3.84 11.60
CA GLY A 297 -16.72 -4.55 12.52
C GLY A 297 -15.68 -3.64 13.17
N PHE A 298 -16.00 -2.36 13.42
CA PHE A 298 -15.13 -1.48 14.19
C PHE A 298 -15.03 -1.96 15.64
N PRO A 299 -13.82 -2.06 16.23
CA PRO A 299 -13.66 -2.34 17.65
C PRO A 299 -14.26 -1.22 18.51
N GLU A 300 -14.77 -1.55 19.69
CA GLU A 300 -15.38 -0.58 20.62
C GLU A 300 -14.46 0.60 20.95
N SER A 301 -13.14 0.39 21.02
CA SER A 301 -12.17 1.46 21.28
C SER A 301 -12.11 2.55 20.21
N TYR A 302 -12.70 2.34 19.02
CA TYR A 302 -12.75 3.32 17.93
C TYR A 302 -14.01 4.19 17.98
N LYS A 303 -15.14 3.59 18.39
CA LYS A 303 -16.47 4.19 18.25
C LYS A 303 -16.66 5.53 18.95
N PRO A 304 -16.08 5.80 20.14
CA PRO A 304 -16.20 7.12 20.76
C PRO A 304 -15.75 8.27 19.85
N TYR A 305 -14.62 8.09 19.15
CA TYR A 305 -14.09 9.09 18.23
C TYR A 305 -14.94 9.22 16.97
N LEU A 306 -15.38 8.10 16.41
CA LEU A 306 -16.22 8.08 15.21
C LEU A 306 -17.58 8.73 15.47
N ARG A 307 -18.20 8.51 16.64
CA ARG A 307 -19.43 9.21 17.05
C ARG A 307 -19.25 10.72 17.09
N THR A 308 -18.15 11.20 17.69
CA THR A 308 -17.87 12.64 17.73
C THR A 308 -17.76 13.23 16.31
N LEU A 309 -17.12 12.51 15.40
CA LEU A 309 -16.98 12.93 14.01
C LEU A 309 -18.30 12.87 13.25
N HIS A 310 -19.08 11.79 13.40
CA HIS A 310 -20.40 11.63 12.79
C HIS A 310 -21.35 12.77 13.16
N LYS A 311 -21.42 13.09 14.47
CA LYS A 311 -22.24 14.20 14.97
C LYS A 311 -21.83 15.54 14.37
N LYS A 312 -20.54 15.75 14.10
CA LYS A 312 -20.02 17.00 13.53
C LYS A 312 -20.14 17.04 12.00
N TYR A 313 -20.01 15.89 11.33
CA TYR A 313 -20.01 15.73 9.88
C TYR A 313 -20.96 14.58 9.48
N PRO A 314 -22.28 14.84 9.44
CA PRO A 314 -23.29 13.80 9.25
C PRO A 314 -23.24 13.11 7.87
N TYR A 315 -22.51 13.68 6.91
CA TYR A 315 -22.34 13.13 5.56
C TYR A 315 -21.07 12.28 5.41
N TRP A 316 -20.19 12.26 6.42
CA TRP A 316 -18.96 11.47 6.38
C TRP A 316 -19.26 9.99 6.58
N GLN A 317 -18.55 9.15 5.84
CA GLN A 317 -18.72 7.70 5.86
C GLN A 317 -17.45 7.06 6.38
N PHE A 318 -17.58 6.18 7.37
CA PHE A 318 -16.46 5.47 7.98
C PHE A 318 -16.55 4.00 7.58
N LYS A 319 -15.53 3.52 6.87
CA LYS A 319 -15.41 2.12 6.46
C LYS A 319 -14.23 1.49 7.16
N THR A 320 -14.40 0.27 7.67
CA THR A 320 -13.27 -0.46 8.23
C THR A 320 -12.34 -0.91 7.11
N TYR A 321 -11.05 -1.01 7.43
CA TYR A 321 -10.14 -1.89 6.73
C TYR A 321 -9.55 -2.89 7.73
N ASN A 322 -10.13 -4.09 7.78
CA ASN A 322 -9.61 -5.14 8.64
C ASN A 322 -8.29 -5.67 8.07
N THR A 323 -7.18 -5.21 8.65
CA THR A 323 -5.83 -5.62 8.20
C THR A 323 -5.59 -7.10 8.43
N GLY A 324 -6.26 -7.69 9.43
CA GLY A 324 -6.02 -9.05 9.90
C GLY A 324 -4.68 -9.25 10.63
N LEU A 325 -3.87 -8.19 10.76
CA LEU A 325 -2.53 -8.21 11.35
C LEU A 325 -2.58 -8.03 12.86
N ASP A 326 -1.61 -8.63 13.55
CA ASP A 326 -1.38 -8.39 14.98
C ASP A 326 -0.69 -7.04 15.19
N TRP A 327 -1.24 -6.23 16.10
CA TRP A 327 -0.74 -4.89 16.41
C TRP A 327 0.73 -4.89 16.84
N ASN A 328 1.12 -5.79 17.74
CA ASN A 328 2.48 -5.82 18.28
C ASN A 328 3.50 -6.26 17.23
N ILE A 329 3.13 -7.19 16.35
CA ILE A 329 3.94 -7.57 15.20
C ILE A 329 4.09 -6.40 14.24
N ALA A 330 2.98 -5.75 13.87
CA ALA A 330 2.98 -4.65 12.93
C ALA A 330 3.86 -3.47 13.44
N VAL A 331 3.72 -3.08 14.70
CA VAL A 331 4.59 -2.06 15.31
C VAL A 331 6.05 -2.51 15.31
N THR A 332 6.33 -3.78 15.61
CA THR A 332 7.71 -4.31 15.62
C THR A 332 8.35 -4.29 14.23
N GLU A 333 7.61 -4.69 13.19
CA GLU A 333 8.09 -4.65 11.81
C GLU A 333 8.36 -3.21 11.33
N GLU A 334 7.46 -2.27 11.63
CA GLU A 334 7.63 -0.84 11.31
C GLU A 334 8.73 -0.15 12.12
N SER A 335 9.09 -0.70 13.29
CA SER A 335 10.14 -0.17 14.18
C SER A 335 11.53 -0.70 13.90
N LYS A 336 11.71 -1.59 12.91
CA LYS A 336 13.04 -2.05 12.51
C LYS A 336 13.91 -0.87 12.10
N THR A 337 15.16 -0.87 12.56
CA THR A 337 16.13 0.21 12.31
C THR A 337 16.21 0.54 10.82
N GLY A 338 15.93 1.80 10.47
CA GLY A 338 15.98 2.30 9.10
C GLY A 338 14.68 2.20 8.29
N ILE A 339 13.60 1.60 8.83
CA ILE A 339 12.30 1.53 8.15
C ILE A 339 11.49 2.81 8.34
N SER A 340 11.15 3.14 9.59
CA SER A 340 10.47 4.39 9.95
C SER A 340 11.48 5.40 10.48
N LEU A 341 11.52 6.58 9.86
CA LEU A 341 12.45 7.65 10.17
C LEU A 341 11.73 8.86 10.77
N ILE A 342 12.48 9.67 11.53
CA ILE A 342 12.02 10.92 12.14
C ILE A 342 13.15 11.96 12.13
N PRO A 343 12.87 13.27 12.13
CA PRO A 343 13.93 14.28 12.16
C PRO A 343 14.73 14.22 13.46
N ASN A 344 16.06 14.36 13.38
CA ASN A 344 16.95 14.30 14.54
C ASN A 344 16.72 15.44 15.55
N SER A 345 16.03 16.51 15.14
CA SER A 345 15.60 17.61 16.02
C SER A 345 14.50 17.20 17.02
N TYR A 346 13.85 16.05 16.83
CA TYR A 346 12.91 15.53 17.81
C TYR A 346 13.61 15.12 19.11
N LYS A 347 12.84 15.10 20.20
CA LYS A 347 13.34 14.72 21.54
C LYS A 347 13.84 13.28 21.55
N HIS A 348 14.73 12.94 22.49
CA HIS A 348 15.32 11.60 22.60
C HIS A 348 14.27 10.46 22.61
N ALA A 349 13.14 10.63 23.32
CA ALA A 349 12.11 9.60 23.42
C ALA A 349 11.45 9.22 22.07
N TRP A 350 11.57 10.06 21.04
CA TRP A 350 11.02 9.80 19.71
C TRP A 350 11.97 9.04 18.80
N LYS A 351 13.24 8.89 19.19
CA LYS A 351 14.32 8.36 18.35
C LYS A 351 14.77 7.01 18.88
N SER A 352 15.11 6.12 17.96
CA SER A 352 15.48 4.74 18.29
C SER A 352 16.89 4.66 18.90
N HIS A 353 17.03 3.73 19.83
CA HIS A 353 18.31 3.32 20.43
C HIS A 353 18.59 1.84 20.18
N GLU A 354 17.85 1.22 19.26
CA GLU A 354 18.10 -0.15 18.80
C GLU A 354 19.46 -0.25 18.09
N ALA A 355 19.95 -1.48 17.92
CA ALA A 355 21.21 -1.73 17.24
C ALA A 355 21.25 -1.02 15.86
N GLY A 356 22.32 -0.25 15.64
CA GLY A 356 22.54 0.54 14.43
C GLY A 356 21.82 1.89 14.37
N ALA A 357 20.98 2.25 15.35
CA ALA A 357 20.28 3.54 15.38
C ALA A 357 21.03 4.64 16.15
N TYR A 358 21.88 4.25 17.11
CA TYR A 358 22.58 5.16 18.01
C TYR A 358 24.03 4.70 18.23
N ASP A 359 24.98 5.61 18.04
CA ASP A 359 26.40 5.44 18.35
C ASP A 359 26.63 5.87 19.81
N TRP A 360 26.69 4.88 20.71
CA TRP A 360 26.87 5.11 22.14
C TRP A 360 28.22 5.71 22.50
N GLU A 361 29.25 5.54 21.65
CA GLU A 361 30.59 6.10 21.86
C GLU A 361 30.65 7.58 21.49
N LYS A 362 29.95 7.97 20.42
CA LYS A 362 29.88 9.36 19.97
C LYS A 362 28.71 10.15 20.56
N ASP A 363 27.84 9.50 21.34
CA ASP A 363 26.59 10.08 21.87
C ASP A 363 25.67 10.60 20.75
N ALA A 364 25.67 9.96 19.59
CA ALA A 364 25.06 10.49 18.36
C ALA A 364 24.13 9.48 17.66
N TYR A 365 23.02 9.98 17.12
CA TYR A 365 22.11 9.16 16.30
C TYR A 365 22.68 8.93 14.89
N VAL A 366 22.45 7.74 14.37
CA VAL A 366 22.84 7.36 13.01
C VAL A 366 21.84 7.94 12.01
N VAL A 367 22.36 8.65 11.00
CA VAL A 367 21.56 9.26 9.93
C VAL A 367 21.35 8.23 8.82
N PHE A 368 20.09 8.00 8.46
CA PHE A 368 19.67 7.05 7.42
C PHE A 368 19.27 7.72 6.11
N ASP A 369 18.77 8.95 6.17
CA ASP A 369 18.34 9.70 4.99
C ASP A 369 18.68 11.20 5.11
N GLY A 370 19.12 11.79 4.01
CA GLY A 370 19.64 13.14 3.95
C GLY A 370 20.75 13.39 4.97
N LYS A 371 20.64 14.52 5.70
CA LYS A 371 21.60 14.92 6.74
C LYS A 371 21.06 14.79 8.16
N THR A 372 19.76 14.56 8.32
CA THR A 372 19.06 14.76 9.61
C THR A 372 18.00 13.72 9.93
N TRP A 373 17.72 12.74 9.06
CA TRP A 373 16.71 11.73 9.35
C TRP A 373 17.32 10.51 10.03
N VAL A 374 16.80 10.15 11.19
CA VAL A 374 17.29 9.07 12.06
C VAL A 374 16.15 8.08 12.31
N ALA A 375 16.46 6.88 12.79
CA ALA A 375 15.44 5.87 13.07
C ALA A 375 14.47 6.34 14.18
N ALA A 376 13.17 6.16 13.97
CA ALA A 376 12.12 6.46 14.95
C ALA A 376 12.05 5.38 16.05
N SER A 377 11.76 5.77 17.30
CA SER A 377 11.55 4.83 18.39
C SER A 377 10.29 3.98 18.19
N LYS A 378 10.23 2.83 18.87
CA LYS A 378 9.04 1.96 18.83
C LYS A 378 7.80 2.68 19.35
N GLU A 379 7.95 3.55 20.34
CA GLU A 379 6.88 4.37 20.91
C GLU A 379 6.39 5.43 19.91
N ALA A 380 7.30 6.07 19.16
CA ALA A 380 6.93 6.99 18.10
C ALA A 380 6.18 6.29 16.97
N VAL A 381 6.64 5.10 16.55
CA VAL A 381 5.96 4.27 15.55
C VAL A 381 4.57 3.86 16.03
N ALA A 382 4.44 3.34 17.26
CA ALA A 382 3.16 2.98 17.84
C ALA A 382 2.18 4.17 17.89
N TYR A 383 2.66 5.35 18.30
CA TYR A 383 1.86 6.57 18.32
C TYR A 383 1.29 6.93 16.95
N TYR A 384 2.13 6.99 15.91
CA TYR A 384 1.71 7.36 14.55
C TYR A 384 0.96 6.27 13.80
N MET A 385 1.16 5.01 14.16
CA MET A 385 0.46 3.89 13.53
C MET A 385 -0.91 3.64 14.15
N ASP A 386 -1.19 4.09 15.37
CA ASP A 386 -2.47 3.86 16.06
C ASP A 386 -3.56 4.75 15.46
N PRO A 387 -4.54 4.20 14.71
CA PRO A 387 -5.48 5.03 13.98
C PRO A 387 -6.34 5.90 14.90
N ARG A 388 -6.60 5.42 16.13
CA ARG A 388 -7.44 6.08 17.14
C ARG A 388 -6.87 7.42 17.57
N ASN A 389 -5.54 7.59 17.55
CA ASN A 389 -4.89 8.87 17.84
C ASN A 389 -5.24 9.97 16.83
N PHE A 390 -5.70 9.59 15.63
CA PHE A 390 -5.91 10.51 14.52
C PHE A 390 -7.36 10.59 14.04
N LEU A 391 -8.29 9.91 14.73
CA LEU A 391 -9.74 10.05 14.52
C LEU A 391 -10.25 11.39 15.09
N THR A 392 -9.77 12.47 14.48
CA THR A 392 -10.09 13.86 14.78
C THR A 392 -10.43 14.56 13.47
N GLU A 393 -11.17 15.67 13.54
CA GLU A 393 -11.60 16.45 12.35
C GLU A 393 -10.43 16.71 11.39
N LYS A 394 -9.26 17.04 11.93
CA LYS A 394 -8.09 17.43 11.15
C LYS A 394 -7.30 16.24 10.60
N TYR A 395 -7.08 15.21 11.41
CA TYR A 395 -6.13 14.15 11.06
C TYR A 395 -6.77 12.91 10.45
N ILE A 396 -8.11 12.80 10.47
CA ILE A 396 -8.81 11.67 9.84
C ILE A 396 -8.56 11.57 8.34
N PHE A 397 -8.18 12.66 7.67
CA PHE A 397 -7.85 12.70 6.25
C PHE A 397 -6.67 11.78 5.86
N MET A 398 -5.87 11.28 6.81
CA MET A 398 -4.90 10.22 6.51
C MET A 398 -5.57 8.91 6.05
N PHE A 399 -6.86 8.75 6.37
CA PHE A 399 -7.72 7.63 6.02
C PHE A 399 -8.65 7.94 4.85
N GLU A 400 -8.59 9.14 4.24
CA GLU A 400 -9.44 9.46 3.08
C GLU A 400 -9.21 8.44 1.96
N ALA A 401 -10.31 7.94 1.39
CA ALA A 401 -10.28 7.03 0.26
C ALA A 401 -9.66 7.72 -0.97
N LEU A 402 -8.53 7.19 -1.45
CA LEU A 402 -7.80 7.75 -2.59
C LEU A 402 -8.35 7.29 -3.94
N ASN A 403 -9.27 6.31 -3.97
CA ASN A 403 -9.90 5.84 -5.19
C ASN A 403 -11.05 6.76 -5.63
N TYR A 404 -11.37 6.70 -6.91
CA TYR A 404 -12.45 7.49 -7.49
C TYR A 404 -13.81 6.92 -7.14
N GLU A 405 -14.64 7.74 -6.51
CA GLU A 405 -16.01 7.42 -6.13
C GLU A 405 -16.96 8.45 -6.77
N PRO A 406 -17.40 8.21 -8.02
CA PRO A 406 -18.14 9.19 -8.82
C PRO A 406 -19.51 9.57 -8.24
N GLY A 407 -20.02 8.82 -7.27
CA GLY A 407 -21.27 9.13 -6.59
C GLY A 407 -21.22 10.41 -5.75
N TYR A 408 -20.03 10.84 -5.31
CA TYR A 408 -19.87 12.05 -4.50
C TYR A 408 -18.61 12.86 -4.84
N GLN A 409 -17.66 12.29 -5.59
CA GLN A 409 -16.50 13.01 -6.10
C GLN A 409 -16.82 13.56 -7.49
N ASN A 410 -17.19 14.84 -7.58
CA ASN A 410 -17.70 15.46 -8.79
C ASN A 410 -17.01 16.79 -9.13
N ALA A 411 -17.41 17.39 -10.24
CA ALA A 411 -16.80 18.62 -10.76
C ALA A 411 -16.94 19.80 -9.77
N ALA A 412 -18.09 19.93 -9.09
CA ALA A 412 -18.34 21.00 -8.14
C ALA A 412 -17.40 20.93 -6.92
N GLY A 413 -17.17 19.73 -6.37
CA GLY A 413 -16.19 19.57 -5.28
C GLY A 413 -14.75 19.87 -5.71
N VAL A 414 -14.38 19.57 -6.96
CA VAL A 414 -13.07 19.99 -7.50
C VAL A 414 -12.96 21.51 -7.61
N ASP A 415 -14.01 22.22 -8.02
CA ASP A 415 -14.02 23.69 -8.02
C ASP A 415 -13.82 24.28 -6.62
N LEU A 416 -14.47 23.68 -5.61
CA LEU A 416 -14.29 24.08 -4.20
C LEU A 416 -12.84 23.86 -3.72
N ILE A 417 -12.17 22.80 -4.17
CA ILE A 417 -10.76 22.56 -3.89
C ILE A 417 -9.89 23.62 -4.57
N LEU A 418 -10.13 23.89 -5.85
CA LEU A 418 -9.33 24.85 -6.62
C LEU A 418 -9.64 26.31 -6.27
N ALA A 419 -10.69 26.57 -5.49
CA ALA A 419 -11.07 27.91 -5.05
C ALA A 419 -9.88 28.70 -4.47
N ASN A 420 -9.83 29.99 -4.82
CA ASN A 420 -8.75 30.93 -4.49
C ASN A 420 -7.37 30.53 -5.01
N THR A 421 -7.31 29.81 -6.13
CA THR A 421 -6.08 29.53 -6.88
C THR A 421 -6.22 29.97 -8.33
N MET A 422 -5.10 30.09 -9.04
CA MET A 422 -5.11 30.40 -10.48
C MET A 422 -5.72 29.31 -11.36
N PHE A 423 -6.00 28.13 -10.79
CA PHE A 423 -6.64 27.02 -11.51
C PHE A 423 -8.16 27.06 -11.42
N ASN A 424 -8.73 27.86 -10.51
CA ASN A 424 -10.18 27.96 -10.33
C ASN A 424 -10.86 28.53 -11.57
N ASN A 425 -11.80 27.80 -12.17
CA ASN A 425 -12.48 28.16 -13.42
C ASN A 425 -11.54 28.53 -14.60
N ALA A 426 -10.24 28.23 -14.49
CA ALA A 426 -9.28 28.58 -15.50
C ALA A 426 -9.31 27.55 -16.64
N GLU A 427 -9.29 28.07 -17.86
CA GLU A 427 -9.19 27.28 -19.08
C GLU A 427 -7.77 27.27 -19.61
N TYR A 428 -7.42 26.20 -20.30
CA TYR A 428 -6.21 26.12 -21.10
C TYR A 428 -6.50 25.36 -22.39
N THR A 429 -5.75 25.70 -23.43
CA THR A 429 -5.83 25.04 -24.73
C THR A 429 -4.60 24.19 -24.96
N TYR A 430 -4.80 22.96 -25.41
CA TYR A 430 -3.71 22.06 -25.79
C TYR A 430 -3.99 21.39 -27.13
N THR A 431 -2.92 20.99 -27.80
CA THR A 431 -3.01 20.19 -29.02
C THR A 431 -3.08 18.70 -28.65
N ASP A 432 -4.14 18.02 -29.07
CA ASP A 432 -4.30 16.57 -28.85
C ASP A 432 -3.38 15.74 -29.76
N GLU A 433 -3.39 14.41 -29.60
CA GLU A 433 -2.55 13.50 -30.42
C GLU A 433 -2.91 13.50 -31.91
N ALA A 434 -4.02 14.12 -32.29
CA ALA A 434 -4.48 14.27 -33.66
C ALA A 434 -4.15 15.64 -34.27
N GLY A 435 -3.59 16.57 -33.49
CA GLY A 435 -3.28 17.92 -33.95
C GLY A 435 -4.45 18.90 -33.78
N ASN A 436 -5.54 18.51 -33.12
CA ASN A 436 -6.68 19.38 -32.86
C ASN A 436 -6.42 20.24 -31.62
N GLN A 437 -6.82 21.51 -31.65
CA GLN A 437 -6.81 22.37 -30.47
C GLN A 437 -8.04 22.08 -29.61
N ILE A 438 -7.81 21.71 -28.36
CA ILE A 438 -8.84 21.38 -27.36
C ILE A 438 -8.72 22.37 -26.21
N THR A 439 -9.80 23.10 -25.92
CA THR A 439 -9.92 23.93 -24.72
C THR A 439 -10.65 23.15 -23.63
N THR A 440 -10.12 23.17 -22.41
CA THR A 440 -10.72 22.52 -21.25
C THR A 440 -10.37 23.29 -19.97
N THR A 441 -11.06 22.97 -18.88
CA THR A 441 -10.75 23.52 -17.55
C THR A 441 -9.83 22.58 -16.77
N TYR A 442 -9.11 23.11 -15.78
CA TYR A 442 -8.37 22.27 -14.84
C TYR A 442 -9.29 21.30 -14.07
N ARG A 443 -10.47 21.76 -13.66
CA ARG A 443 -11.51 20.93 -13.04
C ARG A 443 -11.84 19.69 -13.87
N ASP A 444 -12.24 19.91 -15.12
CA ASP A 444 -12.66 18.81 -16.00
C ASP A 444 -11.48 17.88 -16.32
N THR A 445 -10.26 18.41 -16.31
CA THR A 445 -9.03 17.61 -16.44
C THR A 445 -8.83 16.67 -15.25
N PHE A 446 -9.05 17.12 -14.02
CA PHE A 446 -8.97 16.26 -12.83
C PHE A 446 -10.06 15.19 -12.81
N ILE A 447 -11.30 15.54 -13.19
CA ILE A 447 -12.38 14.55 -13.36
C ILE A 447 -11.99 13.53 -14.43
N LYS A 448 -11.43 13.96 -15.56
CA LYS A 448 -10.95 13.07 -16.61
C LYS A 448 -9.83 12.15 -16.12
N ALA A 449 -8.90 12.67 -15.32
CA ALA A 449 -7.84 11.89 -14.72
C ALA A 449 -8.40 10.82 -13.77
N ALA A 450 -9.42 11.17 -12.98
CA ALA A 450 -10.11 10.24 -12.10
C ALA A 450 -10.82 9.12 -12.87
N GLU A 451 -11.59 9.46 -13.91
CA GLU A 451 -12.25 8.49 -14.79
C GLU A 451 -11.26 7.53 -15.46
N LEU A 452 -10.07 8.03 -15.81
CA LEU A 452 -9.04 7.25 -16.50
C LEU A 452 -8.28 6.30 -15.56
N THR A 453 -8.04 6.73 -14.32
CA THR A 453 -7.07 6.09 -13.42
C THR A 453 -7.72 5.40 -12.23
N GLY A 454 -8.95 5.78 -11.89
CA GLY A 454 -9.61 5.36 -10.66
C GLY A 454 -9.05 6.04 -9.42
N ALA A 455 -8.28 7.13 -9.53
CA ALA A 455 -7.86 7.96 -8.40
C ALA A 455 -8.83 9.10 -8.13
N SER A 456 -9.01 9.46 -6.87
CA SER A 456 -9.90 10.53 -6.42
C SER A 456 -9.51 11.86 -7.07
N PRO A 457 -10.43 12.55 -7.77
CA PRO A 457 -10.15 13.87 -8.32
C PRO A 457 -9.93 14.89 -7.22
N TYR A 458 -10.46 14.66 -6.01
CA TYR A 458 -10.26 15.52 -4.85
C TYR A 458 -8.82 15.38 -4.34
N HIS A 459 -8.32 14.16 -4.21
CA HIS A 459 -6.93 13.89 -3.89
C HIS A 459 -5.97 14.48 -4.92
N LEU A 460 -6.25 14.28 -6.21
CA LEU A 460 -5.40 14.79 -7.29
C LEU A 460 -5.36 16.33 -7.30
N ALA A 461 -6.52 17.00 -7.19
CA ALA A 461 -6.59 18.46 -7.22
C ALA A 461 -5.99 19.11 -5.96
N SER A 462 -6.25 18.54 -4.78
CA SER A 462 -5.67 19.03 -3.52
C SER A 462 -4.16 18.87 -3.49
N ARG A 463 -3.62 17.76 -4.00
CA ARG A 463 -2.16 17.58 -4.12
C ARG A 463 -1.56 18.61 -5.06
N VAL A 464 -2.16 18.87 -6.23
CA VAL A 464 -1.70 19.97 -7.11
C VAL A 464 -1.73 21.31 -6.37
N LYS A 465 -2.83 21.62 -5.67
CA LYS A 465 -2.92 22.86 -4.89
C LYS A 465 -1.78 22.98 -3.87
N GLN A 466 -1.44 21.90 -3.17
CA GLN A 466 -0.35 21.91 -2.19
C GLN A 466 1.05 21.99 -2.83
N GLU A 467 1.25 21.30 -3.95
CA GLU A 467 2.57 21.11 -4.55
C GLU A 467 3.03 22.28 -5.40
N VAL A 468 2.09 22.97 -6.07
CA VAL A 468 2.46 23.98 -7.07
C VAL A 468 1.83 25.34 -6.86
N VAL A 469 0.81 25.51 -6.02
CA VAL A 469 0.24 26.85 -5.76
C VAL A 469 1.04 27.55 -4.67
N THR A 470 1.69 28.66 -5.01
CA THR A 470 2.49 29.48 -4.08
C THR A 470 1.75 30.73 -3.59
N GLY A 471 0.59 31.02 -4.18
CA GLY A 471 -0.30 32.12 -3.81
C GLY A 471 -1.54 32.12 -4.69
N PRO A 472 -2.53 32.99 -4.44
CA PRO A 472 -3.81 32.94 -5.15
C PRO A 472 -3.69 33.04 -6.67
N GLN A 473 -2.66 33.74 -7.16
CA GLN A 473 -2.37 33.95 -8.58
C GLN A 473 -0.93 33.59 -8.95
N SER A 474 -0.25 32.76 -8.13
CA SER A 474 1.13 32.37 -8.38
C SER A 474 1.34 30.87 -8.17
N VAL A 475 2.19 30.30 -9.01
CA VAL A 475 2.53 28.87 -8.99
C VAL A 475 4.04 28.65 -9.13
N SER A 476 4.46 27.44 -8.77
CA SER A 476 5.82 26.96 -9.00
C SER A 476 6.16 26.95 -10.50
N ASN A 477 7.43 27.19 -10.80
CA ASN A 477 7.96 27.11 -12.16
C ASN A 477 7.80 25.70 -12.78
N SER A 478 7.57 24.64 -11.99
CA SER A 478 7.32 23.31 -12.53
C SER A 478 6.05 23.21 -13.39
N VAL A 479 5.14 24.20 -13.35
CA VAL A 479 3.88 24.18 -14.10
C VAL A 479 3.66 25.40 -15.00
N THR A 480 4.67 26.25 -15.18
CA THR A 480 4.55 27.43 -16.07
C THR A 480 4.83 27.09 -17.53
N GLY A 481 5.64 26.05 -17.78
CA GLY A 481 6.13 25.72 -19.13
C GLY A 481 7.14 26.74 -19.68
N THR A 482 7.71 27.60 -18.83
CA THR A 482 8.62 28.69 -19.22
C THR A 482 10.07 28.49 -18.76
N VAL A 483 10.37 27.37 -18.11
CA VAL A 483 11.72 27.08 -17.61
C VAL A 483 12.66 26.82 -18.79
N LYS A 484 13.80 27.52 -18.81
CA LYS A 484 14.82 27.38 -19.84
C LYS A 484 15.22 25.91 -20.05
N ASP A 485 15.33 25.49 -21.31
CA ASP A 485 15.61 24.11 -21.75
C ASP A 485 14.46 23.10 -21.51
N PHE A 486 13.36 23.53 -20.90
CA PHE A 486 12.16 22.74 -20.60
C PHE A 486 10.88 23.48 -21.02
N GLU A 487 10.97 24.35 -22.01
CA GLU A 487 9.84 25.11 -22.52
C GLU A 487 8.71 24.18 -22.99
N GLY A 488 7.48 24.48 -22.57
CA GLY A 488 6.31 23.66 -22.82
C GLY A 488 6.24 22.35 -22.01
N ILE A 489 7.16 22.08 -21.09
CA ILE A 489 7.10 20.91 -20.21
C ILE A 489 6.47 21.31 -18.86
N TYR A 490 5.56 20.46 -18.38
CA TYR A 490 4.81 20.67 -17.15
C TYR A 490 4.95 19.48 -16.22
N ASN A 491 5.00 19.72 -14.91
CA ASN A 491 4.98 18.71 -13.87
C ASN A 491 4.11 19.16 -12.68
N PHE A 492 2.83 18.81 -12.72
CA PHE A 492 1.83 19.23 -11.72
C PHE A 492 1.94 18.52 -10.37
N TYR A 493 2.67 17.40 -10.29
CA TYR A 493 2.79 16.58 -9.07
C TYR A 493 4.23 16.46 -8.57
N ASN A 494 5.15 17.28 -9.08
CA ASN A 494 6.58 17.24 -8.75
C ASN A 494 7.19 15.82 -8.87
N ILE A 495 6.67 14.98 -9.77
CA ILE A 495 7.13 13.58 -9.90
C ILE A 495 8.56 13.57 -10.46
N GLY A 496 9.45 12.87 -9.76
CA GLY A 496 10.88 12.84 -10.08
C GLY A 496 11.65 14.11 -9.67
N ALA A 497 10.99 15.04 -8.97
CA ALA A 497 11.66 16.19 -8.37
C ALA A 497 12.33 15.75 -7.06
N SER A 498 13.64 15.99 -6.95
CA SER A 498 14.39 15.61 -5.77
C SER A 498 15.48 16.65 -5.45
N ASP A 499 15.65 17.10 -4.19
CA ASP A 499 16.72 18.05 -3.83
C ASP A 499 18.05 17.36 -3.58
N GLY A 500 18.97 17.51 -4.52
CA GLY A 500 20.39 17.36 -4.28
C GLY A 500 20.97 18.60 -3.60
N ALA A 501 22.27 18.55 -3.28
CA ALA A 501 23.00 19.67 -2.66
C ALA A 501 22.99 20.98 -3.49
N ASP A 502 22.55 20.90 -4.75
CA ASP A 502 22.44 21.98 -5.73
C ASP A 502 21.06 22.67 -5.74
N GLY A 503 20.05 22.18 -5.00
CA GLY A 503 18.71 22.79 -4.92
C GLY A 503 17.85 22.68 -6.19
N ASN A 504 18.19 21.75 -7.10
CA ASN A 504 17.60 21.67 -8.45
C ASN A 504 16.39 20.71 -8.58
N ALA A 505 15.55 20.53 -7.56
CA ALA A 505 14.39 19.62 -7.65
C ALA A 505 13.48 19.88 -8.86
N ILE A 506 13.19 21.15 -9.19
CA ILE A 506 12.34 21.52 -10.33
C ILE A 506 12.94 21.02 -11.65
N ILE A 507 14.25 21.18 -11.85
CA ILE A 507 14.94 20.74 -13.07
C ILE A 507 14.91 19.21 -13.20
N ARG A 508 15.09 18.48 -12.10
CA ARG A 508 14.99 17.01 -12.11
C ARG A 508 13.56 16.53 -12.39
N GLY A 509 12.56 17.19 -11.80
CA GLY A 509 11.15 16.93 -12.10
C GLY A 509 10.79 17.20 -13.56
N LEU A 510 11.26 18.30 -14.14
CA LEU A 510 11.04 18.62 -15.56
C LEU A 510 11.82 17.68 -16.49
N SER A 511 13.00 17.21 -16.08
CA SER A 511 13.76 16.18 -16.81
C SER A 511 13.01 14.84 -16.86
N PHE A 512 12.41 14.43 -15.74
CA PHE A 512 11.53 13.27 -15.71
C PHE A 512 10.32 13.49 -16.62
N ALA A 513 9.68 14.66 -16.58
CA ALA A 513 8.50 14.99 -17.38
C ALA A 513 8.79 15.06 -18.89
N LYS A 514 9.99 15.51 -19.29
CA LYS A 514 10.43 15.65 -20.69
C LYS A 514 10.77 14.33 -21.37
N SER A 515 11.05 13.26 -20.62
CA SER A 515 11.60 12.01 -21.16
C SER A 515 10.78 10.77 -20.82
N GLY A 516 10.80 9.76 -21.71
CA GLY A 516 10.11 8.48 -21.52
C GLY A 516 8.79 8.33 -22.28
N THR A 517 8.26 7.11 -22.31
CA THR A 517 7.05 6.73 -23.09
C THR A 517 5.91 6.18 -22.23
N THR A 518 6.07 6.18 -20.91
CA THR A 518 5.07 5.73 -19.94
C THR A 518 4.36 6.93 -19.32
N TYR A 519 3.15 6.72 -18.80
CA TYR A 519 2.40 7.73 -18.07
C TYR A 519 2.15 9.01 -18.89
N MET A 520 1.85 8.86 -20.18
CA MET A 520 1.64 9.98 -21.10
C MET A 520 2.83 10.96 -21.20
N ARG A 521 4.05 10.53 -20.90
CA ARG A 521 5.25 11.33 -21.16
C ARG A 521 5.61 11.34 -22.66
N PRO A 522 6.21 12.43 -23.19
CA PRO A 522 6.54 13.67 -22.48
C PRO A 522 5.29 14.48 -22.07
N TRP A 523 5.35 15.16 -20.93
CA TRP A 523 4.29 16.04 -20.40
C TRP A 523 4.41 17.44 -21.00
N ASN A 524 4.25 17.51 -22.32
CA ASN A 524 4.41 18.72 -23.12
C ASN A 524 3.15 19.61 -23.20
N ASN A 525 2.21 19.41 -22.30
CA ASN A 525 1.07 20.29 -22.02
C ASN A 525 0.47 19.92 -20.65
N GLN A 526 -0.39 20.79 -20.12
CA GLN A 526 -1.03 20.63 -18.82
C GLN A 526 -1.88 19.34 -18.76
N TYR A 527 -2.66 19.05 -19.81
CA TYR A 527 -3.53 17.86 -19.87
C TYR A 527 -2.73 16.56 -19.68
N ARG A 528 -1.63 16.39 -20.41
CA ARG A 528 -0.76 15.22 -20.32
C ARG A 528 -0.05 15.14 -18.98
N SER A 529 0.36 16.28 -18.42
CA SER A 529 1.00 16.32 -17.10
C SER A 529 0.05 15.88 -15.99
N ILE A 530 -1.19 16.38 -16.01
CA ILE A 530 -2.22 16.05 -15.00
C ILE A 530 -2.65 14.59 -15.13
N LEU A 531 -3.07 14.13 -16.31
CA LEU A 531 -3.51 12.74 -16.50
C LEU A 531 -2.36 11.74 -16.35
N GLY A 532 -1.19 12.08 -16.89
CA GLY A 532 0.01 11.25 -16.81
C GLY A 532 0.53 11.11 -15.39
N GLY A 533 0.59 12.21 -14.63
CA GLY A 533 0.93 12.16 -13.22
C GLY A 533 -0.09 11.38 -12.39
N ALA A 534 -1.38 11.54 -12.66
CA ALA A 534 -2.41 10.71 -12.04
C ALA A 534 -2.24 9.21 -12.35
N GLN A 535 -1.87 8.84 -13.60
CA GLN A 535 -1.56 7.45 -13.94
C GLN A 535 -0.37 6.91 -13.14
N TYR A 536 0.65 7.75 -12.91
CA TYR A 536 1.81 7.39 -12.10
C TYR A 536 1.43 7.15 -10.64
N ILE A 537 0.63 8.04 -10.05
CA ILE A 537 0.19 7.95 -8.65
C ILE A 537 -0.72 6.71 -8.47
N ALA A 538 -1.79 6.60 -9.27
CA ALA A 538 -2.78 5.53 -9.14
C ALA A 538 -2.21 4.13 -9.44
N GLY A 539 -1.38 4.02 -10.48
CA GLY A 539 -0.81 2.75 -10.93
C GLY A 539 0.20 2.15 -9.96
N ASN A 540 0.83 2.96 -9.12
CA ASN A 540 1.87 2.49 -8.21
C ASN A 540 1.34 2.16 -6.81
N TYR A 541 0.29 2.82 -6.33
CA TYR A 541 -0.16 2.71 -4.92
C TYR A 541 -1.63 2.30 -4.81
N ILE A 542 -2.56 3.14 -5.28
CA ILE A 542 -4.02 2.91 -5.18
C ILE A 542 -4.41 1.54 -5.78
N SER A 543 -3.97 1.25 -7.00
CA SER A 543 -4.27 -0.02 -7.68
C SER A 543 -3.63 -1.26 -7.05
N LYS A 544 -2.67 -1.08 -6.11
CA LYS A 544 -2.05 -2.15 -5.33
C LYS A 544 -2.70 -2.32 -3.94
N GLY A 545 -3.73 -1.54 -3.63
CA GLY A 545 -4.49 -1.61 -2.37
C GLY A 545 -4.08 -0.57 -1.33
N GLN A 546 -3.06 0.25 -1.59
CA GLN A 546 -2.66 1.35 -0.70
C GLN A 546 -3.58 2.55 -0.92
N ASN A 547 -4.84 2.42 -0.51
CA ASN A 547 -5.93 3.32 -0.89
C ASN A 547 -6.17 4.48 0.10
N THR A 548 -5.21 4.74 0.98
CA THR A 548 -5.18 5.88 1.90
C THR A 548 -3.73 6.29 2.13
N VAL A 549 -3.47 7.54 2.51
CA VAL A 549 -2.11 8.00 2.83
C VAL A 549 -1.51 7.19 3.99
N TYR A 550 -2.35 6.75 4.94
CA TYR A 550 -1.94 5.82 5.98
C TYR A 550 -1.42 4.49 5.40
N LEU A 551 -2.14 3.89 4.44
CA LEU A 551 -1.73 2.63 3.80
C LEU A 551 -0.52 2.81 2.87
N GLU A 552 -0.33 4.01 2.32
CA GLU A 552 0.89 4.37 1.59
C GLU A 552 2.10 4.45 2.54
N LYS A 553 1.94 4.97 3.76
CA LYS A 553 3.02 5.05 4.75
C LYS A 553 3.34 3.71 5.40
N PHE A 554 2.37 2.99 5.95
CA PHE A 554 2.64 1.79 6.77
C PHE A 554 2.54 0.49 5.97
N ASN A 555 1.92 0.52 4.79
CA ASN A 555 1.54 -0.65 3.99
C ASN A 555 1.13 -1.88 4.80
N VAL A 556 0.03 -1.76 5.52
CA VAL A 556 -0.58 -2.88 6.26
C VAL A 556 -1.56 -3.67 5.39
N THR A 557 -1.35 -3.64 4.06
CA THR A 557 -2.15 -4.40 3.10
C THR A 557 -1.53 -5.78 2.85
N PRO A 558 -2.30 -6.77 2.34
CA PRO A 558 -1.75 -8.09 1.97
C PRO A 558 -0.67 -8.04 0.89
N ASN A 559 -0.61 -6.97 0.09
CA ASN A 559 0.34 -6.82 -0.99
C ASN A 559 1.62 -6.16 -0.47
N ASN A 560 2.71 -6.92 -0.36
CA ASN A 560 4.00 -6.44 0.13
C ASN A 560 3.90 -5.81 1.53
N THR A 561 3.20 -6.44 2.46
CA THR A 561 3.00 -5.94 3.83
C THR A 561 4.33 -5.43 4.45
N TYR A 562 4.29 -4.23 5.05
CA TYR A 562 5.43 -3.50 5.63
C TYR A 562 6.54 -3.11 4.63
N LYS A 563 6.29 -3.25 3.33
CA LYS A 563 7.21 -2.90 2.23
C LYS A 563 6.49 -2.03 1.22
N HIS A 564 7.18 -1.53 0.20
CA HIS A 564 6.58 -0.66 -0.83
C HIS A 564 5.87 0.57 -0.19
N GLN A 565 6.48 1.12 0.86
CA GLN A 565 5.98 2.33 1.50
C GLN A 565 6.34 3.55 0.66
N TYR A 566 5.42 4.50 0.58
CA TYR A 566 5.64 5.75 -0.15
C TYR A 566 6.61 6.68 0.60
N MET A 567 6.59 6.67 1.93
CA MET A 567 7.45 7.51 2.77
C MET A 567 8.18 6.72 3.86
N SER A 568 9.39 7.18 4.21
CA SER A 568 10.12 6.75 5.41
C SER A 568 9.73 7.56 6.65
N ASN A 569 9.37 8.84 6.50
CA ASN A 569 8.93 9.70 7.61
C ASN A 569 7.69 9.12 8.32
N VAL A 570 7.84 8.72 9.58
CA VAL A 570 6.77 8.12 10.40
C VAL A 570 5.56 9.04 10.58
N ALA A 571 5.77 10.36 10.55
CA ALA A 571 4.72 11.38 10.69
C ALA A 571 4.12 11.82 9.34
N ALA A 572 4.51 11.22 8.21
CA ALA A 572 4.12 11.73 6.89
C ALA A 572 2.60 11.78 6.70
N ALA A 573 1.91 10.67 6.99
CA ALA A 573 0.46 10.60 6.84
C ALA A 573 -0.27 11.61 7.75
N TYR A 574 0.24 11.84 8.95
CA TYR A 574 -0.26 12.88 9.87
C TYR A 574 -0.10 14.29 9.29
N SER A 575 1.07 14.61 8.74
CA SER A 575 1.34 15.92 8.14
C SER A 575 0.53 16.14 6.85
N GLU A 576 0.36 15.11 6.02
CA GLU A 576 -0.45 15.22 4.80
C GLU A 576 -1.94 15.38 5.11
N ALA A 577 -2.46 14.68 6.12
CA ALA A 577 -3.83 14.85 6.58
C ALA A 577 -4.11 16.30 7.02
N ALA A 578 -3.17 16.90 7.75
CA ALA A 578 -3.27 18.31 8.15
C ALA A 578 -3.42 19.23 6.94
N LYS A 579 -2.60 19.03 5.90
CA LYS A 579 -2.65 19.84 4.68
C LYS A 579 -3.95 19.60 3.91
N MET A 580 -4.43 18.36 3.88
CA MET A 580 -5.70 18.01 3.23
C MET A 580 -6.86 18.73 3.92
N TYR A 581 -6.94 18.62 5.25
CA TYR A 581 -7.94 19.35 6.04
C TYR A 581 -7.93 20.85 5.75
N GLU A 582 -6.77 21.51 5.75
CA GLU A 582 -6.69 22.94 5.44
C GLU A 582 -7.20 23.26 4.02
N ALA A 583 -6.99 22.35 3.06
CA ALA A 583 -7.47 22.51 1.69
C ALA A 583 -8.99 22.32 1.55
N CYS A 584 -9.64 21.54 2.42
CA CYS A 584 -11.06 21.20 2.31
C CYS A 584 -11.99 21.79 3.38
N LYS A 585 -11.45 22.33 4.49
CA LYS A 585 -12.24 22.74 5.68
C LYS A 585 -13.41 23.69 5.40
N SER A 586 -13.33 24.51 4.35
CA SER A 586 -14.39 25.48 4.02
C SER A 586 -15.62 24.85 3.37
N TRP A 587 -15.54 23.61 2.87
CA TRP A 587 -16.62 22.96 2.13
C TRP A 587 -16.88 21.51 2.57
N MET A 588 -15.92 20.84 3.20
CA MET A 588 -16.03 19.42 3.56
C MET A 588 -17.22 19.07 4.48
N HIS A 589 -17.84 20.07 5.12
CA HIS A 589 -18.99 19.90 6.00
C HIS A 589 -20.30 19.66 5.22
N THR A 590 -20.34 20.02 3.94
CA THR A 590 -21.49 19.73 3.07
C THR A 590 -21.30 18.45 2.27
N GLU A 591 -20.09 17.92 2.14
CA GLU A 591 -19.81 16.83 1.19
C GLU A 591 -19.67 15.47 1.87
N SER A 592 -20.02 14.42 1.13
CA SER A 592 -19.72 13.06 1.54
C SER A 592 -18.25 12.76 1.34
N ILE A 593 -17.57 12.30 2.39
CA ILE A 593 -16.17 11.87 2.34
C ILE A 593 -16.10 10.49 2.96
N VAL A 594 -15.46 9.55 2.25
CA VAL A 594 -15.26 8.19 2.74
C VAL A 594 -13.87 8.07 3.36
N PHE A 595 -13.84 7.60 4.60
CA PHE A 595 -12.62 7.28 5.33
C PHE A 595 -12.50 5.77 5.49
N ILE A 596 -11.40 5.21 5.00
CA ILE A 596 -11.04 3.78 5.11
C ILE A 596 -10.05 3.63 6.27
N ILE A 597 -10.56 3.20 7.41
CA ILE A 597 -9.83 3.24 8.69
C ILE A 597 -9.33 1.84 9.03
N PRO A 598 -8.01 1.63 9.14
CA PRO A 598 -7.45 0.32 9.43
C PRO A 598 -7.73 -0.11 10.87
N THR A 599 -7.95 -1.41 11.05
CA THR A 599 -8.09 -2.06 12.35
C THR A 599 -7.10 -3.21 12.47
N PHE A 600 -6.58 -3.43 13.68
CA PHE A 600 -5.58 -4.46 13.99
C PHE A 600 -6.12 -5.41 15.07
N LYS A 601 -5.61 -6.63 15.08
CA LYS A 601 -5.83 -7.58 16.17
C LYS A 601 -4.94 -7.22 17.35
N ASN A 602 -5.40 -7.52 18.56
CA ASN A 602 -4.61 -7.40 19.79
C ASN A 602 -4.04 -5.98 20.03
N MET A 603 -4.81 -4.95 19.66
CA MET A 603 -4.47 -3.57 20.01
C MET A 603 -4.58 -3.35 21.53
N PRO A 604 -3.77 -2.45 22.12
CA PRO A 604 -3.92 -2.06 23.51
C PRO A 604 -5.29 -1.42 23.75
N GLU A 605 -5.81 -1.56 24.97
CA GLU A 605 -7.13 -1.00 25.35
C GLU A 605 -7.15 0.53 25.19
N THR A 606 -6.07 1.19 25.60
CA THR A 606 -5.87 2.64 25.45
C THR A 606 -5.08 2.97 24.20
N THR A 607 -5.17 4.22 23.76
CA THR A 607 -4.41 4.70 22.61
C THR A 607 -2.92 4.82 22.94
N SER A 608 -2.09 4.62 21.92
CA SER A 608 -0.64 4.78 22.06
C SER A 608 -0.28 6.22 22.44
N ILE A 609 0.51 6.42 23.48
CA ILE A 609 0.84 7.75 24.02
C ILE A 609 2.00 8.37 23.23
N ALA A 610 1.90 9.66 22.91
CA ALA A 610 2.99 10.40 22.29
C ALA A 610 4.22 10.47 23.22
N PRO A 611 5.44 10.15 22.75
CA PRO A 611 6.64 10.32 23.55
C PRO A 611 6.82 11.78 24.00
N SER A 612 7.22 12.01 25.25
CA SER A 612 7.19 13.36 25.86
C SER A 612 8.53 13.87 26.39
N HIS A 613 9.40 12.99 26.91
CA HIS A 613 10.64 13.36 27.58
C HIS A 613 11.81 13.56 26.61
N ASN A 614 12.82 14.33 27.04
CA ASN A 614 14.03 14.62 26.27
C ASN A 614 15.31 14.19 27.01
N LEU A 615 15.22 13.09 27.77
CA LEU A 615 16.30 12.61 28.61
C LEU A 615 17.23 11.71 27.77
N ASN A 616 18.53 12.00 27.76
CA ASN A 616 19.52 11.19 27.04
C ASN A 616 19.68 9.80 27.72
N PRO A 617 19.69 8.69 26.96
CA PRO A 617 19.80 7.34 27.53
C PRO A 617 21.23 6.81 27.71
N ASN A 618 22.26 7.58 27.37
CA ASN A 618 23.64 7.11 27.33
C ASN A 618 24.23 6.91 28.72
N ASN A 619 24.40 5.64 29.08
CA ASN A 619 25.01 5.17 30.32
C ASN A 619 26.38 4.50 30.08
N TYR A 620 27.07 4.87 29.00
CA TYR A 620 28.37 4.29 28.68
C TYR A 620 29.51 5.07 29.33
N LEU A 621 30.57 4.36 29.73
CA LEU A 621 31.82 5.01 30.16
C LEU A 621 32.67 5.37 28.94
N LYS A 622 33.34 6.52 29.02
CA LYS A 622 34.35 6.98 28.07
C LYS A 622 35.74 6.55 28.50
N THR A 623 36.04 6.61 29.80
CA THR A 623 37.33 6.20 30.36
C THR A 623 37.16 5.48 31.68
N ILE A 624 38.10 4.58 31.97
CA ILE A 624 38.37 4.00 33.29
C ILE A 624 39.87 4.15 33.53
N THR A 625 40.25 4.74 34.65
CA THR A 625 41.65 4.91 35.06
C THR A 625 41.83 4.39 36.48
N LEU A 626 42.91 3.63 36.67
CA LEU A 626 43.27 3.03 37.95
C LEU A 626 44.71 3.41 38.28
N THR A 627 44.93 3.96 39.47
CA THR A 627 46.27 4.36 39.95
C THR A 627 46.52 3.72 41.31
N GLY A 628 47.68 3.09 41.49
CA GLY A 628 48.08 2.52 42.77
C GLY A 628 48.07 3.56 43.89
N ALA A 629 47.39 3.27 44.99
CA ALA A 629 47.31 4.20 46.11
C ALA A 629 48.66 4.35 46.84
N THR A 630 49.51 3.33 46.77
CA THR A 630 50.83 3.34 47.40
C THR A 630 51.91 3.82 46.44
N THR A 631 51.94 3.27 45.22
CA THR A 631 53.03 3.56 44.27
C THR A 631 52.76 4.77 43.38
N GLY A 632 51.50 5.20 43.24
CA GLY A 632 51.10 6.21 42.27
C GLY A 632 51.19 5.74 40.81
N MET A 633 51.48 4.46 40.54
CA MET A 633 51.64 3.94 39.19
C MET A 633 50.28 3.64 38.54
N PRO A 634 50.12 3.93 37.23
CA PRO A 634 48.89 3.60 36.51
C PRO A 634 48.79 2.10 36.21
N TYR A 635 47.60 1.54 36.35
CA TYR A 635 47.26 0.18 35.97
C TYR A 635 46.31 0.17 34.77
N THR A 636 46.51 -0.81 33.88
CA THR A 636 45.66 -0.99 32.69
C THR A 636 44.78 -2.22 32.85
N VAL A 637 43.47 -2.04 32.66
CA VAL A 637 42.49 -3.12 32.67
C VAL A 637 42.67 -4.12 31.52
N LYS A 638 42.32 -5.38 31.79
CA LYS A 638 42.24 -6.47 30.82
C LYS A 638 40.82 -7.06 30.76
N PRO A 639 40.21 -7.21 29.57
CA PRO A 639 40.69 -6.72 28.28
C PRO A 639 40.85 -5.18 28.28
N LEU A 640 41.59 -4.64 27.30
CA LEU A 640 41.74 -3.19 27.17
C LEU A 640 40.35 -2.55 27.09
N PHE A 641 40.13 -1.48 27.84
CA PHE A 641 38.84 -0.80 27.87
C PHE A 641 38.43 -0.32 26.48
N ALA A 642 37.20 -0.65 26.10
CA ALA A 642 36.55 -0.10 24.92
C ALA A 642 35.12 0.26 25.29
N VAL A 643 34.66 1.43 24.84
CA VAL A 643 33.36 2.00 25.22
C VAL A 643 32.22 1.00 25.01
N ASN A 644 32.24 0.30 23.88
CA ASN A 644 31.18 -0.64 23.48
C ASN A 644 31.47 -2.11 23.81
N ALA A 645 32.45 -2.40 24.67
CA ALA A 645 32.84 -3.78 25.04
C ALA A 645 32.26 -4.22 26.40
N ASP A 646 32.66 -5.42 26.84
CA ASP A 646 32.16 -6.12 28.02
C ASP A 646 32.14 -5.29 29.31
N SER A 647 31.27 -5.69 30.22
CA SER A 647 31.06 -5.06 31.53
C SER A 647 31.98 -5.62 32.63
N THR A 648 33.01 -6.40 32.30
CA THR A 648 33.91 -7.00 33.30
C THR A 648 35.38 -6.87 32.88
N TYR A 649 36.18 -6.36 33.80
CA TYR A 649 37.59 -6.08 33.64
C TYR A 649 38.39 -6.71 34.77
N THR A 650 39.66 -6.99 34.51
CA THR A 650 40.60 -7.55 35.47
C THR A 650 41.87 -6.72 35.50
N ILE A 651 42.46 -6.54 36.68
CA ILE A 651 43.82 -6.02 36.84
C ILE A 651 44.59 -6.88 37.83
N THR A 652 45.91 -6.92 37.64
CA THR A 652 46.85 -7.43 38.62
C THR A 652 47.69 -6.26 39.09
N VAL A 653 47.70 -6.01 40.39
CA VAL A 653 48.42 -4.91 41.03
C VAL A 653 49.59 -5.44 41.85
N ASP A 654 50.60 -4.60 42.06
CA ASP A 654 51.75 -4.95 42.89
C ASP A 654 51.29 -5.39 44.29
N PRO A 655 51.88 -6.46 44.88
CA PRO A 655 51.49 -6.95 46.19
C PRO A 655 51.57 -5.89 47.31
N SER A 656 52.43 -4.88 47.13
CA SER A 656 52.61 -3.76 48.07
C SER A 656 51.47 -2.75 48.08
N GLU A 657 50.60 -2.75 47.06
CA GLU A 657 49.46 -1.82 47.00
C GLU A 657 48.46 -2.12 48.13
N THR A 658 48.14 -1.09 48.90
CA THR A 658 47.08 -1.14 49.92
C THR A 658 45.71 -0.77 49.36
N GLY A 659 45.68 -0.14 48.18
CA GLY A 659 44.48 0.37 47.55
C GLY A 659 44.72 0.77 46.09
N VAL A 660 43.64 1.02 45.37
CA VAL A 660 43.69 1.61 44.02
C VAL A 660 42.72 2.77 43.96
N MET A 661 43.18 3.92 43.48
CA MET A 661 42.31 5.05 43.13
C MET A 661 41.64 4.75 41.79
N LEU A 662 40.32 4.65 41.80
CA LEU A 662 39.50 4.37 40.62
C LEU A 662 38.78 5.64 40.17
N GLU A 663 39.04 6.07 38.94
CA GLU A 663 38.34 7.18 38.30
C GLU A 663 37.69 6.71 37.00
N ALA A 664 36.56 7.31 36.67
CA ALA A 664 35.84 7.01 35.44
C ALA A 664 35.06 8.22 34.96
N THR A 665 34.96 8.38 33.64
CA THR A 665 34.18 9.46 33.03
C THR A 665 33.10 8.87 32.13
N PRO A 666 31.86 9.38 32.16
CA PRO A 666 30.82 8.92 31.24
C PRO A 666 31.02 9.50 29.84
N VAL A 667 30.46 8.85 28.82
CA VAL A 667 30.40 9.39 27.45
C VAL A 667 29.53 10.65 27.43
N ASN A 668 28.33 10.58 27.99
CA ASN A 668 27.45 11.72 28.12
C ASN A 668 27.67 12.44 29.46
N ALA A 669 27.99 13.73 29.41
CA ALA A 669 28.30 14.53 30.60
C ALA A 669 27.12 14.72 31.57
N SER A 670 25.88 14.44 31.14
CA SER A 670 24.69 14.51 32.01
C SER A 670 24.39 13.19 32.73
N ALA A 671 25.16 12.12 32.47
CA ALA A 671 25.07 10.88 33.24
C ALA A 671 25.82 10.99 34.56
N THR A 672 25.36 10.28 35.59
CA THR A 672 26.05 10.18 36.88
C THR A 672 26.88 8.91 36.94
N VAL A 673 28.00 8.95 37.66
CA VAL A 673 28.90 7.81 37.86
C VAL A 673 29.09 7.60 39.36
N GLU A 674 28.85 6.37 39.81
CA GLU A 674 29.03 5.92 41.19
C GLU A 674 30.01 4.75 41.25
N GLY A 675 30.64 4.52 42.41
CA GLY A 675 31.61 3.44 42.60
C GLY A 675 33.06 3.80 42.25
N THR A 676 33.35 5.10 42.06
CA THR A 676 34.71 5.66 41.92
C THR A 676 35.29 6.10 43.27
N GLY A 677 36.60 6.30 43.34
CA GLY A 677 37.33 6.72 44.54
C GLY A 677 38.37 5.68 44.98
N LEU A 678 38.83 5.78 46.22
CA LEU A 678 39.80 4.85 46.78
C LEU A 678 39.14 3.51 47.09
N ILE A 679 39.62 2.45 46.43
CA ILE A 679 39.24 1.06 46.68
C ILE A 679 40.35 0.40 47.51
N ASN A 680 40.06 0.07 48.78
CA ASN A 680 41.02 -0.62 49.65
C ASN A 680 41.12 -2.10 49.29
N LEU A 681 42.34 -2.65 49.30
CA LEU A 681 42.59 -4.05 48.98
C LEU A 681 42.81 -4.86 50.26
N THR A 682 41.80 -5.61 50.67
CA THR A 682 41.81 -6.39 51.93
C THR A 682 42.03 -7.89 51.73
N GLU A 683 41.98 -8.37 50.49
CA GLU A 683 42.05 -9.79 50.12
C GLU A 683 42.93 -10.00 48.88
N THR A 684 43.13 -11.27 48.48
CA THR A 684 43.86 -11.62 47.24
C THR A 684 43.16 -11.14 45.98
N GLU A 685 41.82 -11.12 45.97
CA GLU A 685 40.98 -10.52 44.93
C GLU A 685 40.01 -9.54 45.59
N THR A 686 39.85 -8.34 45.03
CA THR A 686 38.85 -7.35 45.44
C THR A 686 38.03 -6.94 44.21
N SER A 687 36.70 -6.89 44.33
CA SER A 687 35.82 -6.47 43.25
C SER A 687 35.28 -5.05 43.48
N ALA A 688 35.45 -4.17 42.50
CA ALA A 688 34.83 -2.85 42.46
C ALA A 688 33.75 -2.82 41.36
N VAL A 689 32.63 -2.13 41.62
CA VAL A 689 31.53 -1.97 40.66
C VAL A 689 31.29 -0.49 40.42
N ILE A 690 31.43 -0.06 39.16
CA ILE A 690 31.04 1.28 38.71
C ILE A 690 29.63 1.20 38.15
N THR A 691 28.74 2.06 38.63
CA THR A 691 27.39 2.21 38.06
C THR A 691 27.29 3.54 37.36
N VAL A 692 26.94 3.52 36.07
CA VAL A 692 26.62 4.72 35.31
C VAL A 692 25.11 4.80 35.15
N THR A 693 24.53 5.93 35.53
CA THR A 693 23.09 6.21 35.40
C THR A 693 22.87 7.31 34.37
N ALA A 694 22.21 6.98 33.27
CA ALA A 694 21.85 7.96 32.24
C ALA A 694 20.78 8.94 32.74
N GLN A 695 20.60 10.06 32.03
CA GLN A 695 19.62 11.07 32.37
C GLN A 695 18.17 10.53 32.39
N ASN A 696 17.88 9.48 31.62
CA ASN A 696 16.58 8.81 31.61
C ASN A 696 16.43 7.72 32.69
N GLY A 697 17.41 7.55 33.58
CA GLY A 697 17.43 6.57 34.66
C GLY A 697 17.91 5.18 34.27
N LYS A 698 18.23 4.90 33.00
CA LYS A 698 18.82 3.60 32.61
C LYS A 698 20.22 3.47 33.17
N THR A 699 20.53 2.32 33.77
CA THR A 699 21.82 2.06 34.39
C THR A 699 22.65 1.04 33.61
N LYS A 700 23.97 1.16 33.68
CA LYS A 700 24.93 0.14 33.20
C LYS A 700 26.02 -0.01 34.24
N GLN A 701 26.40 -1.26 34.51
CA GLN A 701 27.43 -1.60 35.48
C GLN A 701 28.70 -2.10 34.81
N TYR A 702 29.84 -1.74 35.40
CA TYR A 702 31.18 -2.20 35.04
C TYR A 702 31.84 -2.79 36.27
N THR A 703 32.22 -4.06 36.21
CA THR A 703 32.88 -4.78 37.30
C THR A 703 34.38 -4.82 37.04
N ILE A 704 35.19 -4.45 38.03
CA ILE A 704 36.65 -4.52 37.97
C ILE A 704 37.12 -5.47 39.06
N LYS A 705 37.71 -6.60 38.67
CA LYS A 705 38.37 -7.54 39.57
C LYS A 705 39.83 -7.16 39.72
N ILE A 706 40.24 -6.87 40.95
CA ILE A 706 41.57 -6.40 41.30
C ILE A 706 42.29 -7.52 42.05
N ASN A 707 43.30 -8.11 41.44
CA ASN A 707 44.09 -9.18 42.03
C ASN A 707 45.44 -8.65 42.51
N LYS A 708 45.86 -9.04 43.72
CA LYS A 708 47.26 -8.91 44.14
C LYS A 708 48.05 -10.05 43.52
N GLY A 709 49.09 -9.77 42.76
CA GLY A 709 49.85 -10.81 42.05
C GLY A 709 51.28 -10.45 41.75
#